data_AF-A0A1M3BAT9-F1
#
_entry.id   AF-A0A1M3BAT9-F1
#
_cell.length_a   1.000
_cell.length_b   1.000
_cell.length_c   1.000
_cell.angle_alpha   90.00
_cell.angle_beta   90.00
_cell.angle_gamma   90.00
#
_symmetry.space_group_name_H-M   'P 1'
#
loop_
_entity.id
_entity.type
_entity.pdbx_description
1 polymer ?
#
loop_
_entity_poly.entity_id
_entity_poly.type
_entity_poly.pdbx_seq_one_letter_code
_entity_poly.pdbx_strand_id
1 'polypeptide(L)'
;MLRFLTFFLLFTRSLFALTTLNVTLSSDNNPGGIGEVGDLRYCLNSMNQNLNVTPDDYAIVFAFPMTIQINGILPIINNSANPVNITIGNPGSILTVTLDGNGTYSGFFIPIGNVTIQNIVFQNFSNKGGNGGDGISGGGGGMGAGGAIYAPQSFLFGSNPSITLLNVAIDNCSAIGGNGGSYIGSASTGDEGGGGGGGFSGNGGSIVTTGSTGGGGGGGFGGNGGDVNFSSADVLGGGGGGGGGIGSRATIGLLTNLGHGGPDQGIGLNGNGYGLAIIAGTGAGGSSGGNNAGGGGGGDANSGSADSGGGGGGSSGTNGLIALGNLPPGGGVTPSGGNGGDGGGGGGAGVVLTFASNSIDGQAGSGGYGGGGGGGAGTGAADPSYTVKGGSGGIGGGGGGGGADSFGFISAEGGNSLGGGGGGGGGPSNGSLSLGGLDFGFLGGGTGGNGSTNFGAGFGGGGGGGGSGLGGAIFVDSSLNFTIQAFAGIPTTFNSTNNTSVAGIHGTGGPGASDGQDGSAVGNSIFLRTGSTLSLVAQDTNDLLTLGSQVAFTDDKVFGLGGTSVQVKGNGTIVYNGTTNYQGNILINNANFKVNGVINQAPVYVCRNIGFSPQRGTLSGSGTLTGDVFVNSGTIFPDVAGTLTLGSLILNPANPSTNTLGSLVQSTIDSTSTPSVVAVNGPASLAGTLQIDLDPNVQPGTYTLLTSSAITGTFDFVTFSGPIPNYTLSYLPIVNPTFVQLNFLGYPPPPPPPSPPSPPPPPPPPGVLAPPSNLLGKQKKNDFGLEYELYNQLKWTPSPSPQVIGYFIYRNEKKIAVVDAKTFSYKDHSRKKGASYIYAVTAFDSIGNESSPVTVTITPKDTK
;
A
#
# COMPACT_ATOMS: atom_id res chain seq x y z
N MET A 1 15.36 5.47 41.26
CA MET A 1 15.67 4.04 41.46
C MET A 1 14.34 3.32 41.63
N LEU A 2 14.03 2.39 40.73
CA LEU A 2 12.82 1.55 40.66
C LEU A 2 11.47 2.22 40.30
N ARG A 3 11.08 2.10 39.02
CA ARG A 3 9.71 1.75 38.51
C ARG A 3 9.54 2.28 37.08
N PHE A 4 9.71 1.41 36.10
CA PHE A 4 8.99 1.32 34.80
C PHE A 4 9.67 0.20 34.01
N LEU A 5 9.36 -1.05 34.36
CA LEU A 5 9.61 -2.19 33.50
C LEU A 5 8.31 -2.41 32.71
N THR A 6 8.16 -1.67 31.63
CA THR A 6 7.05 -1.84 30.70
C THR A 6 7.35 -3.05 29.83
N PHE A 7 6.43 -4.00 29.83
CA PHE A 7 6.40 -5.23 29.04
C PHE A 7 6.96 -5.03 27.62
N PHE A 8 8.16 -5.55 27.37
CA PHE A 8 8.51 -6.03 26.04
C PHE A 8 7.75 -7.35 25.86
N LEU A 9 6.63 -7.30 25.14
CA LEU A 9 6.02 -8.51 24.57
C LEU A 9 7.05 -9.12 23.63
N LEU A 10 7.77 -10.12 24.14
CA LEU A 10 8.47 -11.09 23.34
C LEU A 10 7.46 -11.64 22.32
N PHE A 11 7.74 -11.44 21.03
CA PHE A 11 7.21 -12.30 19.98
C PHE A 11 7.62 -13.73 20.33
N THR A 12 6.77 -14.46 21.04
CA THR A 12 6.87 -15.90 21.09
C THR A 12 6.56 -16.38 19.68
N ARG A 13 7.61 -16.67 18.90
CA ARG A 13 7.46 -17.52 17.71
C ARG A 13 6.79 -18.79 18.21
N SER A 14 5.57 -19.05 17.75
CA SER A 14 4.96 -20.33 18.03
C SER A 14 5.90 -21.41 17.51
N LEU A 15 6.19 -22.39 18.35
CA LEU A 15 7.13 -23.47 18.09
C LEU A 15 6.49 -24.54 17.16
N PHE A 16 5.73 -24.12 16.16
CA PHE A 16 5.18 -25.05 15.16
C PHE A 16 6.28 -25.37 14.14
N ALA A 17 6.40 -26.65 13.80
CA ALA A 17 7.42 -27.13 12.87
C ALA A 17 6.97 -26.77 11.45
N LEU A 18 7.75 -25.95 10.74
CA LEU A 18 7.47 -25.54 9.37
C LEU A 18 7.13 -26.75 8.47
N THR A 19 5.89 -26.83 8.01
CA THR A 19 5.46 -27.85 7.04
C THR A 19 5.83 -27.41 5.63
N THR A 20 6.60 -28.24 4.92
CA THR A 20 7.01 -27.96 3.54
C THR A 20 6.24 -28.82 2.55
N LEU A 21 5.59 -28.19 1.57
CA LEU A 21 4.91 -28.82 0.45
C LEU A 21 5.70 -28.57 -0.84
N ASN A 22 6.02 -29.63 -1.56
CA ASN A 22 6.83 -29.56 -2.78
C ASN A 22 5.95 -29.63 -4.02
N VAL A 23 6.01 -28.60 -4.86
CA VAL A 23 5.48 -28.63 -6.22
C VAL A 23 6.50 -29.31 -7.11
N THR A 24 6.14 -30.50 -7.61
CA THR A 24 7.00 -31.37 -8.44
C THR A 24 6.51 -31.48 -9.87
N LEU A 25 5.31 -30.99 -10.17
CA LEU A 25 4.70 -30.99 -11.49
C LEU A 25 4.49 -29.56 -11.97
N SER A 26 4.62 -29.36 -13.28
CA SER A 26 4.42 -28.06 -13.93
C SER A 26 2.98 -27.89 -14.47
N SER A 27 2.06 -28.74 -14.03
CA SER A 27 0.65 -28.77 -14.42
C SER A 27 -0.27 -28.11 -13.41
N ASP A 28 -1.46 -27.73 -13.88
CA ASP A 28 -2.63 -27.44 -13.06
C ASP A 28 -3.76 -28.40 -13.48
N ASN A 29 -3.65 -29.66 -13.05
CA ASN A 29 -4.61 -30.70 -13.38
C ASN A 29 -5.79 -30.67 -12.41
N ASN A 30 -6.95 -31.16 -12.87
CA ASN A 30 -8.21 -31.14 -12.11
C ASN A 30 -8.53 -29.74 -11.54
N PRO A 31 -8.67 -28.70 -12.40
CA PRO A 31 -8.79 -27.31 -11.97
C PRO A 31 -10.06 -26.96 -11.18
N GLY A 32 -11.06 -27.83 -11.17
CA GLY A 32 -12.23 -27.77 -10.27
C GLY A 32 -12.15 -28.67 -9.04
N GLY A 33 -11.08 -29.44 -8.92
CA GLY A 33 -10.91 -30.42 -7.85
C GLY A 33 -9.74 -30.11 -6.93
N ILE A 34 -9.27 -31.15 -6.25
CA ILE A 34 -8.19 -31.05 -5.27
C ILE A 34 -6.83 -30.76 -5.93
N GLY A 35 -6.66 -31.13 -7.21
CA GLY A 35 -5.38 -31.13 -7.93
C GLY A 35 -4.75 -32.52 -8.01
N GLU A 36 -3.78 -32.71 -8.89
CA GLU A 36 -2.93 -33.92 -8.90
C GLU A 36 -1.80 -33.78 -7.87
N VAL A 37 -1.41 -34.88 -7.22
CA VAL A 37 -0.31 -34.88 -6.24
C VAL A 37 0.97 -34.34 -6.90
N GLY A 38 1.48 -33.24 -6.37
CA GLY A 38 2.68 -32.56 -6.89
C GLY A 38 2.39 -31.30 -7.71
N ASP A 39 1.13 -31.03 -8.07
CA ASP A 39 0.72 -29.74 -8.65
C ASP A 39 0.63 -28.64 -7.57
N LEU A 40 0.73 -27.38 -8.01
CA LEU A 40 0.54 -26.21 -7.14
C LEU A 40 -0.85 -26.21 -6.47
N ARG A 41 -1.91 -26.51 -7.23
CA ARG A 41 -3.29 -26.58 -6.72
C ARG A 41 -3.44 -27.59 -5.59
N TYR A 42 -2.83 -28.76 -5.75
CA TYR A 42 -2.84 -29.79 -4.71
C TYR A 42 -2.15 -29.32 -3.44
N CYS A 43 -1.00 -28.67 -3.55
CA CYS A 43 -0.31 -28.10 -2.38
C CYS A 43 -1.16 -27.04 -1.67
N LEU A 44 -1.78 -26.12 -2.43
CA LEU A 44 -2.64 -25.07 -1.87
C LEU A 44 -3.88 -25.64 -1.17
N ASN A 45 -4.59 -26.57 -1.80
CA ASN A 45 -5.77 -27.19 -1.21
C ASN A 45 -5.42 -28.07 0.01
N SER A 46 -4.30 -28.79 -0.04
CA SER A 46 -3.84 -29.62 1.09
C SER A 46 -3.49 -28.75 2.30
N MET A 47 -2.79 -27.62 2.07
CA MET A 47 -2.52 -26.62 3.11
C MET A 47 -3.83 -26.11 3.73
N ASN A 48 -4.79 -25.69 2.90
CA ASN A 48 -6.08 -25.19 3.38
C ASN A 48 -6.84 -26.23 4.21
N GLN A 49 -6.93 -27.49 3.75
CA GLN A 49 -7.59 -28.56 4.51
C GLN A 49 -6.95 -28.76 5.88
N ASN A 50 -5.62 -28.85 5.93
CA ASN A 50 -4.91 -29.09 7.18
C ASN A 50 -5.04 -27.91 8.15
N LEU A 51 -4.97 -26.67 7.63
CA LEU A 51 -5.11 -25.45 8.44
C LEU A 51 -6.49 -25.29 9.07
N ASN A 52 -7.53 -25.89 8.48
CA ASN A 52 -8.87 -25.93 9.09
C ASN A 52 -8.99 -26.92 10.25
N VAL A 53 -7.99 -27.78 10.46
CA VAL A 53 -7.93 -28.74 11.57
C VAL A 53 -6.95 -28.30 12.65
N THR A 54 -5.73 -27.89 12.26
CA THR A 54 -4.66 -27.48 13.18
C THR A 54 -3.85 -26.30 12.62
N PRO A 55 -3.56 -25.26 13.41
CA PRO A 55 -2.65 -24.18 13.00
C PRO A 55 -1.22 -24.70 12.80
N ASP A 56 -0.59 -24.33 11.68
CA ASP A 56 0.83 -24.62 11.40
C ASP A 56 1.39 -23.62 10.37
N ASP A 57 2.70 -23.41 10.35
CA ASP A 57 3.38 -22.56 9.37
C ASP A 57 3.73 -23.40 8.11
N TYR A 58 3.58 -22.81 6.93
CA TYR A 58 3.77 -23.52 5.65
C TYR A 58 4.81 -22.88 4.73
N ALA A 59 5.54 -23.73 4.02
CA ALA A 59 6.35 -23.36 2.86
C ALA A 59 5.92 -24.18 1.64
N ILE A 60 5.54 -23.50 0.55
CA ILE A 60 5.28 -24.12 -0.75
C ILE A 60 6.47 -23.81 -1.66
N VAL A 61 7.25 -24.84 -1.97
CA VAL A 61 8.52 -24.73 -2.71
C VAL A 61 8.46 -25.52 -4.01
N PHE A 62 9.25 -25.12 -4.99
CA PHE A 62 9.21 -25.68 -6.35
C PHE A 62 10.48 -26.50 -6.60
N ALA A 63 10.32 -27.75 -7.04
CA ALA A 63 11.42 -28.71 -7.14
C ALA A 63 12.47 -28.35 -8.21
N PHE A 64 12.08 -27.60 -9.25
CA PHE A 64 12.93 -27.14 -10.34
C PHE A 64 12.32 -25.89 -11.00
N PRO A 65 13.09 -25.12 -11.79
CA PRO A 65 12.52 -24.00 -12.54
C PRO A 65 11.41 -24.46 -13.48
N MET A 66 10.24 -23.83 -13.42
CA MET A 66 9.06 -24.30 -14.17
C MET A 66 8.11 -23.16 -14.56
N THR A 67 7.30 -23.42 -15.58
CA THR A 67 6.15 -22.59 -15.96
C THR A 67 4.89 -23.42 -15.75
N ILE A 68 3.95 -22.90 -14.96
CA ILE A 68 2.67 -23.56 -14.67
C ILE A 68 1.56 -22.75 -15.33
N GLN A 69 0.92 -23.34 -16.34
CA GLN A 69 -0.28 -22.76 -16.93
C GLN A 69 -1.49 -23.11 -16.09
N ILE A 70 -2.21 -22.09 -15.63
CA ILE A 70 -3.39 -22.20 -14.79
C ILE A 70 -4.62 -22.53 -15.65
N ASN A 71 -5.44 -23.48 -15.19
CA ASN A 71 -6.60 -24.01 -15.93
C ASN A 71 -7.94 -23.82 -15.19
N GLY A 72 -7.91 -23.15 -14.04
CA GLY A 72 -9.08 -22.74 -13.25
C GLY A 72 -8.68 -21.74 -12.17
N ILE A 73 -9.66 -21.10 -11.53
CA ILE A 73 -9.41 -20.19 -10.41
C ILE A 73 -8.57 -20.91 -9.35
N LEU A 74 -7.43 -20.32 -8.99
CA LEU A 74 -6.53 -20.88 -7.98
C LEU A 74 -7.21 -20.90 -6.60
N PRO A 75 -6.91 -21.89 -5.74
CA PRO A 75 -7.43 -21.90 -4.38
C PRO A 75 -7.02 -20.64 -3.61
N ILE A 76 -7.91 -20.17 -2.74
CA ILE A 76 -7.65 -19.07 -1.79
C ILE A 76 -6.42 -19.41 -0.94
N ILE A 77 -5.52 -18.45 -0.71
CA ILE A 77 -4.34 -18.68 0.14
C ILE A 77 -4.75 -18.51 1.60
N ASN A 78 -4.84 -19.62 2.33
CA ASN A 78 -5.35 -19.69 3.70
C ASN A 78 -6.81 -19.27 3.79
N ASN A 79 -7.71 -20.26 3.74
CA ASN A 79 -9.13 -20.06 3.97
C ASN A 79 -9.58 -20.38 5.41
N SER A 80 -8.64 -20.65 6.32
CA SER A 80 -8.92 -21.00 7.72
C SER A 80 -9.04 -19.76 8.61
N ALA A 81 -9.47 -19.96 9.86
CA ALA A 81 -9.47 -18.92 10.89
C ALA A 81 -8.09 -18.65 11.51
N ASN A 82 -7.03 -19.33 11.05
CA ASN A 82 -5.70 -19.31 11.69
C ASN A 82 -4.73 -18.37 10.95
N PRO A 83 -4.28 -17.25 11.56
CA PRO A 83 -3.30 -16.35 10.94
C PRO A 83 -1.87 -16.89 11.10
N VAL A 84 -1.45 -17.73 10.16
CA VAL A 84 -0.13 -18.40 10.15
C VAL A 84 0.84 -17.73 9.18
N ASN A 85 2.12 -18.14 9.22
CA ASN A 85 3.11 -17.71 8.24
C ASN A 85 3.11 -18.68 7.05
N ILE A 86 3.01 -18.13 5.84
CA ILE A 86 3.03 -18.91 4.59
C ILE A 86 4.09 -18.32 3.67
N THR A 87 5.03 -19.14 3.22
CA THR A 87 6.00 -18.76 2.19
C THR A 87 5.69 -19.52 0.91
N ILE A 88 5.52 -18.81 -0.21
CA ILE A 88 5.32 -19.40 -1.54
C ILE A 88 6.49 -18.98 -2.43
N GLY A 89 7.19 -19.97 -2.97
CA GLY A 89 8.36 -19.77 -3.81
C GLY A 89 9.68 -20.05 -3.11
N ASN A 90 10.73 -20.21 -3.92
CA ASN A 90 12.04 -20.62 -3.45
C ASN A 90 12.88 -19.43 -3.00
N PRO A 91 13.77 -19.58 -2.02
CA PRO A 91 14.75 -18.54 -1.71
C PRO A 91 15.76 -18.39 -2.85
N GLY A 92 16.41 -17.24 -2.96
CA GLY A 92 17.42 -16.96 -3.98
C GLY A 92 17.18 -15.62 -4.68
N SER A 93 17.94 -15.36 -5.74
CA SER A 93 17.92 -14.08 -6.48
C SER A 93 17.43 -14.21 -7.92
N ILE A 94 17.06 -15.42 -8.35
CA ILE A 94 16.67 -15.73 -9.72
C ILE A 94 15.19 -16.09 -9.73
N LEU A 95 14.44 -15.42 -10.61
CA LEU A 95 13.07 -15.80 -10.93
C LEU A 95 13.10 -17.18 -11.60
N THR A 96 12.61 -18.19 -10.89
CA THR A 96 12.69 -19.60 -11.34
C THR A 96 11.33 -20.18 -11.67
N VAL A 97 10.24 -19.55 -11.21
CA VAL A 97 8.88 -20.04 -11.36
C VAL A 97 8.05 -19.00 -12.07
N THR A 98 7.35 -19.42 -13.12
CA THR A 98 6.36 -18.62 -13.82
C THR A 98 4.98 -19.24 -13.62
N LEU A 99 4.03 -18.46 -13.14
CA LEU A 99 2.62 -18.82 -13.09
C LEU A 99 1.94 -18.05 -14.23
N ASP A 100 1.31 -18.78 -15.15
CA ASP A 100 0.64 -18.21 -16.32
C ASP A 100 -0.88 -18.36 -16.18
N GLY A 101 -1.60 -17.24 -16.06
CA GLY A 101 -3.04 -17.21 -15.90
C GLY A 101 -3.86 -17.52 -17.15
N ASN A 102 -3.22 -17.87 -18.27
CA ASN A 102 -3.86 -18.26 -19.54
C ASN A 102 -4.83 -17.19 -20.09
N GLY A 103 -4.57 -15.92 -19.77
CA GLY A 103 -5.40 -14.78 -20.16
C GLY A 103 -6.82 -14.78 -19.56
N THR A 104 -7.13 -15.72 -18.65
CA THR A 104 -8.53 -16.02 -18.25
C THR A 104 -8.70 -16.10 -16.74
N TYR A 105 -7.66 -16.53 -16.00
CA TYR A 105 -7.76 -16.80 -14.57
C TYR A 105 -7.12 -15.70 -13.75
N SER A 106 -7.67 -15.49 -12.56
CA SER A 106 -7.11 -14.59 -11.55
C SER A 106 -5.93 -15.25 -10.84
N GLY A 107 -5.01 -14.44 -10.33
CA GLY A 107 -3.91 -14.91 -9.50
C GLY A 107 -4.32 -15.18 -8.05
N PHE A 108 -3.44 -14.87 -7.11
CA PHE A 108 -3.65 -15.19 -5.70
C PHE A 108 -4.65 -14.25 -5.02
N PHE A 109 -5.60 -14.87 -4.31
CA PHE A 109 -6.53 -14.20 -3.40
C PHE A 109 -6.12 -14.55 -1.96
N ILE A 110 -5.75 -13.54 -1.15
CA ILE A 110 -5.04 -13.75 0.12
C ILE A 110 -5.75 -13.02 1.27
N PRO A 111 -6.69 -13.66 1.97
CA PRO A 111 -7.52 -12.99 2.98
C PRO A 111 -6.95 -12.94 4.39
N ILE A 112 -5.94 -13.74 4.73
CA ILE A 112 -5.38 -13.80 6.10
C ILE A 112 -3.95 -14.36 6.13
N GLY A 113 -3.24 -14.03 7.21
CA GLY A 113 -1.92 -14.55 7.54
C GLY A 113 -0.79 -13.63 7.11
N ASN A 114 0.43 -14.08 7.40
CA ASN A 114 1.66 -13.41 6.95
C ASN A 114 2.18 -14.17 5.74
N VAL A 115 1.86 -13.68 4.55
CA VAL A 115 2.18 -14.37 3.30
C VAL A 115 3.38 -13.73 2.63
N THR A 116 4.45 -14.51 2.45
CA THR A 116 5.63 -14.12 1.69
C THR A 116 5.62 -14.81 0.34
N ILE A 117 5.71 -14.03 -0.74
CA ILE A 117 5.82 -14.53 -2.12
C ILE A 117 7.19 -14.15 -2.64
N GLN A 118 7.95 -15.13 -3.11
CA GLN A 118 9.34 -14.89 -3.49
C GLN A 118 9.78 -15.61 -4.77
N ASN A 119 10.54 -14.90 -5.61
CA ASN A 119 11.13 -15.43 -6.85
C ASN A 119 10.11 -16.02 -7.86
N ILE A 120 8.93 -15.39 -7.96
CA ILE A 120 7.83 -15.79 -8.85
C ILE A 120 7.57 -14.71 -9.90
N VAL A 121 7.34 -15.16 -11.14
CA VAL A 121 6.72 -14.38 -12.21
C VAL A 121 5.24 -14.72 -12.27
N PHE A 122 4.38 -13.71 -12.16
CA PHE A 122 2.97 -13.81 -12.54
C PHE A 122 2.83 -13.26 -13.95
N GLN A 123 2.25 -14.03 -14.87
CA GLN A 123 1.99 -13.54 -16.21
C GLN A 123 0.60 -13.90 -16.71
N ASN A 124 0.05 -13.09 -17.61
CA ASN A 124 -1.21 -13.36 -18.31
C ASN A 124 -2.40 -13.68 -17.38
N PHE A 125 -2.40 -13.18 -16.14
CA PHE A 125 -3.57 -13.34 -15.28
C PHE A 125 -4.63 -12.31 -15.65
N SER A 126 -5.89 -12.73 -15.74
CA SER A 126 -7.02 -11.86 -16.04
C SER A 126 -8.10 -12.07 -14.98
N ASN A 127 -8.26 -11.10 -14.09
CA ASN A 127 -9.37 -11.12 -13.15
C ASN A 127 -10.53 -10.30 -13.70
N LYS A 128 -11.45 -10.98 -14.41
CA LYS A 128 -12.68 -10.40 -14.90
C LYS A 128 -13.82 -10.58 -13.89
N GLY A 129 -14.46 -9.48 -13.49
CA GLY A 129 -15.72 -9.50 -12.73
C GLY A 129 -16.83 -10.18 -13.52
N GLY A 130 -17.76 -10.84 -12.82
CA GLY A 130 -18.89 -11.51 -13.47
C GLY A 130 -19.79 -10.51 -14.18
N ASN A 131 -20.34 -10.89 -15.33
CA ASN A 131 -21.36 -10.05 -15.97
C ASN A 131 -22.64 -10.08 -15.14
N GLY A 132 -23.40 -8.98 -15.11
CA GLY A 132 -24.78 -9.00 -14.67
C GLY A 132 -25.65 -9.83 -15.59
N GLY A 133 -26.67 -10.47 -15.03
CA GLY A 133 -27.66 -11.23 -15.76
C GLY A 133 -28.67 -10.32 -16.47
N ASP A 134 -29.21 -10.82 -17.58
CA ASP A 134 -30.25 -10.13 -18.34
C ASP A 134 -31.62 -10.37 -17.66
N GLY A 135 -32.50 -9.37 -17.68
CA GLY A 135 -33.87 -9.47 -17.15
C GLY A 135 -34.81 -8.41 -17.71
N ILE A 136 -35.99 -8.23 -17.10
CA ILE A 136 -36.83 -7.04 -17.39
C ILE A 136 -36.04 -5.76 -17.13
N SER A 137 -35.15 -5.81 -16.13
CA SER A 137 -34.06 -4.88 -15.92
C SER A 137 -32.77 -5.70 -15.73
N GLY A 138 -31.66 -5.11 -16.14
CA GLY A 138 -30.37 -5.78 -16.10
C GLY A 138 -29.72 -5.76 -14.72
N GLY A 139 -29.04 -6.85 -14.34
CA GLY A 139 -28.16 -6.86 -13.17
C GLY A 139 -26.89 -6.05 -13.41
N GLY A 140 -26.28 -5.49 -12.38
CA GLY A 140 -24.99 -4.81 -12.47
C GLY A 140 -23.83 -5.80 -12.63
N GLY A 141 -22.76 -5.39 -13.33
CA GLY A 141 -21.54 -6.19 -13.46
C GLY A 141 -20.69 -6.20 -12.18
N GLY A 142 -19.98 -7.30 -11.92
CA GLY A 142 -19.04 -7.43 -10.81
C GLY A 142 -17.71 -6.70 -11.06
N MET A 143 -16.97 -6.41 -10.00
CA MET A 143 -15.64 -5.79 -10.08
C MET A 143 -14.59 -6.80 -10.55
N GLY A 144 -13.69 -6.38 -11.43
CA GLY A 144 -12.41 -7.06 -11.67
C GLY A 144 -11.29 -6.34 -10.96
N ALA A 145 -10.52 -7.03 -10.12
CA ALA A 145 -9.48 -6.38 -9.35
C ALA A 145 -8.28 -7.27 -9.06
N GLY A 146 -7.07 -6.70 -9.07
CA GLY A 146 -5.85 -7.42 -8.69
C GLY A 146 -5.59 -8.63 -9.59
N GLY A 147 -5.24 -8.39 -10.86
CA GLY A 147 -5.07 -9.46 -11.84
C GLY A 147 -4.19 -10.61 -11.32
N ALA A 148 -3.04 -10.28 -10.73
CA ALA A 148 -2.14 -11.26 -10.13
C ALA A 148 -2.34 -11.44 -8.61
N ILE A 149 -2.62 -10.37 -7.85
CA ILE A 149 -2.79 -10.46 -6.40
C ILE A 149 -3.95 -9.57 -5.94
N TYR A 150 -4.86 -10.16 -5.18
CA TYR A 150 -5.95 -9.46 -4.49
C TYR A 150 -5.85 -9.71 -2.98
N ALA A 151 -5.80 -8.62 -2.21
CA ALA A 151 -5.78 -8.64 -0.74
C ALA A 151 -7.09 -7.98 -0.19
N PRO A 152 -8.09 -8.78 0.25
CA PRO A 152 -9.31 -8.24 0.85
C PRO A 152 -9.05 -7.75 2.28
N GLN A 153 -9.88 -6.82 2.75
CA GLN A 153 -9.88 -6.42 4.15
C GLN A 153 -10.38 -7.54 5.07
N SER A 154 -11.47 -8.19 4.64
CA SER A 154 -12.10 -9.32 5.32
C SER A 154 -12.72 -10.23 4.28
N PHE A 155 -12.58 -11.55 4.47
CA PHE A 155 -13.25 -12.55 3.64
C PHE A 155 -13.25 -13.90 4.36
N LEU A 156 -14.41 -14.55 4.42
CA LEU A 156 -14.64 -15.78 5.20
C LEU A 156 -14.25 -15.56 6.67
N PHE A 157 -13.32 -16.35 7.17
CA PHE A 157 -12.77 -16.24 8.53
C PHE A 157 -11.52 -15.35 8.57
N GLY A 158 -11.09 -14.82 7.43
CA GLY A 158 -9.86 -14.07 7.27
C GLY A 158 -10.05 -12.56 7.39
N SER A 159 -9.09 -11.88 8.00
CA SER A 159 -9.02 -10.42 7.97
C SER A 159 -7.58 -9.91 8.03
N ASN A 160 -7.37 -8.73 7.47
CA ASN A 160 -6.14 -7.95 7.55
C ASN A 160 -4.85 -8.74 7.22
N PRO A 161 -4.74 -9.32 6.00
CA PRO A 161 -3.54 -10.04 5.59
C PRO A 161 -2.30 -9.12 5.59
N SER A 162 -1.14 -9.68 5.92
CA SER A 162 0.16 -9.04 5.73
C SER A 162 0.91 -9.75 4.60
N ILE A 163 1.12 -9.06 3.49
CA ILE A 163 1.73 -9.65 2.30
C ILE A 163 3.11 -9.02 2.05
N THR A 164 4.12 -9.85 1.82
CA THR A 164 5.47 -9.44 1.49
C THR A 164 5.90 -10.04 0.15
N LEU A 165 6.31 -9.19 -0.79
CA LEU A 165 6.90 -9.61 -2.07
C LEU A 165 8.42 -9.47 -2.04
N LEU A 166 9.13 -10.51 -2.45
CA LEU A 166 10.59 -10.55 -2.58
C LEU A 166 10.97 -11.04 -3.99
N ASN A 167 11.54 -10.15 -4.82
CA ASN A 167 11.91 -10.48 -6.19
C ASN A 167 10.76 -11.09 -7.01
N VAL A 168 9.77 -10.26 -7.36
CA VAL A 168 8.55 -10.68 -8.06
C VAL A 168 8.37 -9.84 -9.32
N ALA A 169 7.99 -10.48 -10.42
CA ALA A 169 7.57 -9.81 -11.64
C ALA A 169 6.10 -10.11 -11.94
N ILE A 170 5.34 -9.10 -12.36
CA ILE A 170 3.95 -9.23 -12.78
C ILE A 170 3.83 -8.64 -14.19
N ASP A 171 3.60 -9.49 -15.19
CA ASP A 171 3.61 -9.10 -16.60
C ASP A 171 2.30 -9.43 -17.31
N ASN A 172 1.78 -8.48 -18.09
CA ASN A 172 0.60 -8.70 -18.94
C ASN A 172 -0.64 -9.22 -18.17
N CYS A 173 -0.83 -8.80 -16.92
CA CYS A 173 -2.02 -9.11 -16.14
C CYS A 173 -3.10 -8.03 -16.32
N SER A 174 -4.36 -8.41 -16.16
CA SER A 174 -5.51 -7.53 -16.36
C SER A 174 -6.52 -7.62 -15.22
N ALA A 175 -7.09 -6.48 -14.85
CA ALA A 175 -8.25 -6.36 -13.99
C ALA A 175 -9.41 -5.77 -14.81
N ILE A 176 -10.46 -6.56 -15.04
CA ILE A 176 -11.52 -6.25 -16.00
C ILE A 176 -12.88 -6.23 -15.30
N GLY A 177 -13.58 -5.10 -15.32
CA GLY A 177 -14.96 -5.04 -14.84
C GLY A 177 -15.89 -5.97 -15.62
N GLY A 178 -16.85 -6.56 -14.92
CA GLY A 178 -17.95 -7.30 -15.53
C GLY A 178 -18.91 -6.36 -16.25
N ASN A 179 -19.51 -6.81 -17.34
CA ASN A 179 -20.50 -6.01 -18.05
C ASN A 179 -21.82 -5.98 -17.26
N GLY A 180 -22.57 -4.88 -17.36
CA GLY A 180 -23.95 -4.85 -16.92
C GLY A 180 -24.84 -5.74 -17.79
N GLY A 181 -25.84 -6.35 -17.18
CA GLY A 181 -26.90 -7.09 -17.86
C GLY A 181 -27.86 -6.15 -18.58
N SER A 182 -28.54 -6.66 -19.59
CA SER A 182 -29.41 -5.90 -20.49
C SER A 182 -30.87 -6.32 -20.35
N TYR A 183 -31.74 -5.50 -20.93
CA TYR A 183 -33.14 -5.86 -21.14
C TYR A 183 -33.26 -7.06 -22.10
N ILE A 184 -34.05 -8.07 -21.71
CA ILE A 184 -34.18 -9.37 -22.42
C ILE A 184 -34.86 -9.31 -23.80
N GLY A 185 -35.49 -8.18 -24.16
CA GLY A 185 -35.97 -7.92 -25.52
C GLY A 185 -37.49 -7.89 -25.71
N SER A 186 -37.93 -7.64 -26.95
CA SER A 186 -39.31 -7.24 -27.32
C SER A 186 -40.40 -8.29 -27.14
N ALA A 187 -40.05 -9.53 -26.80
CA ALA A 187 -41.00 -10.58 -26.47
C ALA A 187 -41.46 -10.53 -25.00
N SER A 188 -40.88 -9.64 -24.19
CA SER A 188 -41.25 -9.48 -22.78
C SER A 188 -42.71 -9.02 -22.64
N THR A 189 -43.42 -9.61 -21.69
CA THR A 189 -44.79 -9.20 -21.35
C THR A 189 -44.82 -7.98 -20.43
N GLY A 190 -43.67 -7.66 -19.82
CA GLY A 190 -43.54 -6.63 -18.79
C GLY A 190 -43.63 -7.20 -17.37
N ASP A 191 -43.84 -8.51 -17.24
CA ASP A 191 -44.05 -9.25 -16.00
C ASP A 191 -42.83 -10.09 -15.57
N GLU A 192 -41.72 -9.95 -16.30
CA GLU A 192 -40.50 -10.73 -16.07
C GLU A 192 -39.66 -10.18 -14.90
N GLY A 193 -38.91 -11.05 -14.24
CA GLY A 193 -38.01 -10.69 -13.15
C GLY A 193 -36.78 -9.90 -13.58
N GLY A 194 -36.10 -9.31 -12.61
CA GLY A 194 -34.79 -8.69 -12.82
C GLY A 194 -33.67 -9.72 -12.96
N GLY A 195 -32.60 -9.35 -13.66
CA GLY A 195 -31.38 -10.15 -13.72
C GLY A 195 -30.56 -10.07 -12.42
N GLY A 196 -29.84 -11.13 -12.07
CA GLY A 196 -28.92 -11.13 -10.93
C GLY A 196 -27.67 -10.28 -11.19
N GLY A 197 -27.08 -9.68 -10.16
CA GLY A 197 -25.80 -8.98 -10.26
C GLY A 197 -24.62 -9.95 -10.38
N GLY A 198 -23.56 -9.54 -11.07
CA GLY A 198 -22.31 -10.31 -11.17
C GLY A 198 -21.50 -10.27 -9.87
N GLY A 199 -20.85 -11.37 -9.52
CA GLY A 199 -19.89 -11.45 -8.40
C GLY A 199 -18.44 -11.30 -8.87
N PHE A 200 -17.48 -11.65 -8.01
CA PHE A 200 -16.10 -11.84 -8.43
C PHE A 200 -16.04 -13.03 -9.36
N SER A 201 -15.83 -12.79 -10.65
CA SER A 201 -15.69 -13.86 -11.63
C SER A 201 -16.93 -14.74 -11.89
N GLY A 202 -17.97 -14.74 -11.05
CA GLY A 202 -19.23 -15.45 -11.26
C GLY A 202 -20.31 -14.54 -11.87
N ASN A 203 -20.91 -14.94 -12.98
CA ASN A 203 -21.96 -14.15 -13.62
C ASN A 203 -23.25 -14.17 -12.80
N GLY A 204 -24.06 -13.11 -12.89
CA GLY A 204 -25.43 -13.13 -12.42
C GLY A 204 -26.31 -14.04 -13.29
N GLY A 205 -27.32 -14.63 -12.69
CA GLY A 205 -28.34 -15.42 -13.37
C GLY A 205 -29.28 -14.53 -14.18
N SER A 206 -29.66 -15.01 -15.36
CA SER A 206 -30.52 -14.31 -16.30
C SER A 206 -31.94 -14.88 -16.32
N ILE A 207 -32.89 -14.09 -16.81
CA ILE A 207 -34.22 -14.55 -17.17
C ILE A 207 -34.20 -14.99 -18.64
N VAL A 208 -34.50 -16.26 -18.90
CA VAL A 208 -34.42 -16.83 -20.26
C VAL A 208 -35.79 -17.25 -20.82
N THR A 209 -36.85 -16.82 -20.16
CA THR A 209 -38.25 -17.09 -20.51
C THR A 209 -39.09 -15.82 -20.35
N THR A 210 -40.36 -15.86 -20.77
CA THR A 210 -41.28 -14.70 -20.79
C THR A 210 -42.55 -15.01 -20.01
N GLY A 211 -43.18 -13.99 -19.44
CA GLY A 211 -44.34 -14.11 -18.55
C GLY A 211 -43.97 -13.80 -17.09
N SER A 212 -44.80 -14.24 -16.13
CA SER A 212 -44.53 -14.01 -14.70
C SER A 212 -43.40 -14.91 -14.21
N THR A 213 -42.22 -14.33 -13.97
CA THR A 213 -41.02 -15.05 -13.52
C THR A 213 -40.46 -14.50 -12.21
N GLY A 214 -39.77 -15.36 -11.46
CA GLY A 214 -38.90 -14.91 -10.37
C GLY A 214 -37.68 -14.16 -10.91
N GLY A 215 -36.87 -13.64 -9.99
CA GLY A 215 -35.61 -12.97 -10.33
C GLY A 215 -34.43 -13.94 -10.45
N GLY A 216 -33.41 -13.54 -11.21
CA GLY A 216 -32.16 -14.30 -11.33
C GLY A 216 -31.33 -14.30 -10.04
N GLY A 217 -30.57 -15.36 -9.79
CA GLY A 217 -29.63 -15.39 -8.67
C GLY A 217 -28.41 -14.51 -8.91
N GLY A 218 -27.84 -13.89 -7.88
CA GLY A 218 -26.58 -13.17 -7.97
C GLY A 218 -25.39 -14.11 -8.15
N GLY A 219 -24.34 -13.67 -8.85
CA GLY A 219 -23.08 -14.42 -8.99
C GLY A 219 -22.25 -14.40 -7.69
N GLY A 220 -21.48 -15.46 -7.45
CA GLY A 220 -20.53 -15.58 -6.34
C GLY A 220 -19.07 -15.42 -6.79
N PHE A 221 -18.15 -15.91 -5.96
CA PHE A 221 -16.72 -16.00 -6.28
C PHE A 221 -16.47 -17.12 -7.30
N GLY A 222 -16.57 -16.85 -8.59
CA GLY A 222 -16.39 -17.81 -9.67
C GLY A 222 -17.61 -18.71 -9.94
N GLY A 223 -18.56 -18.81 -9.00
CA GLY A 223 -19.83 -19.49 -9.19
C GLY A 223 -20.88 -18.57 -9.81
N ASN A 224 -21.51 -18.97 -10.91
CA ASN A 224 -22.62 -18.21 -11.51
C ASN A 224 -23.88 -18.30 -10.63
N GLY A 225 -24.70 -17.25 -10.67
CA GLY A 225 -26.07 -17.30 -10.16
C GLY A 225 -26.95 -18.21 -11.01
N GLY A 226 -28.06 -18.65 -10.42
CA GLY A 226 -29.05 -19.49 -11.08
C GLY A 226 -29.92 -18.69 -12.05
N ASP A 227 -30.05 -19.20 -13.27
CA ASP A 227 -30.99 -18.67 -14.27
C ASP A 227 -32.43 -19.05 -13.93
N VAL A 228 -33.38 -18.25 -14.42
CA VAL A 228 -34.82 -18.50 -14.32
C VAL A 228 -35.32 -18.96 -15.68
N ASN A 229 -35.73 -20.23 -15.75
CA ASN A 229 -36.06 -20.92 -17.00
C ASN A 229 -37.55 -21.26 -17.08
N PHE A 230 -38.29 -21.08 -15.99
CA PHE A 230 -39.70 -21.38 -15.87
C PHE A 230 -40.51 -20.11 -15.65
N SER A 231 -41.58 -19.96 -16.44
CA SER A 231 -42.61 -18.94 -16.23
C SER A 231 -43.90 -19.65 -15.84
N SER A 232 -44.61 -19.14 -14.84
CA SER A 232 -45.94 -19.66 -14.50
C SER A 232 -47.03 -18.78 -15.12
N ALA A 233 -48.11 -19.42 -15.60
CA ALA A 233 -49.40 -18.77 -15.84
C ALA A 233 -50.34 -18.93 -14.62
N ASP A 234 -49.78 -19.42 -13.51
CA ASP A 234 -50.49 -19.86 -12.31
C ASP A 234 -50.50 -18.74 -11.26
N VAL A 235 -51.59 -18.65 -10.51
CA VAL A 235 -51.86 -17.64 -9.46
C VAL A 235 -50.87 -17.76 -8.28
N LEU A 236 -50.08 -18.84 -8.24
CA LEU A 236 -49.14 -19.15 -7.16
C LEU A 236 -47.70 -18.64 -7.40
N GLY A 237 -47.38 -18.06 -8.56
CA GLY A 237 -46.09 -17.40 -8.83
C GLY A 237 -44.97 -18.33 -9.37
N GLY A 238 -43.82 -17.76 -9.76
CA GLY A 238 -42.63 -18.44 -10.27
C GLY A 238 -41.42 -18.32 -9.32
N GLY A 239 -40.53 -19.31 -9.40
CA GLY A 239 -39.34 -19.46 -8.56
C GLY A 239 -38.19 -18.51 -8.87
N GLY A 240 -37.49 -18.04 -7.83
CA GLY A 240 -36.23 -17.29 -7.98
C GLY A 240 -35.02 -18.22 -8.12
N GLY A 241 -34.01 -17.77 -8.89
CA GLY A 241 -32.75 -18.48 -9.05
C GLY A 241 -31.90 -18.46 -7.76
N GLY A 242 -31.16 -19.53 -7.49
CA GLY A 242 -30.24 -19.61 -6.36
C GLY A 242 -29.00 -18.74 -6.56
N GLY A 243 -28.43 -18.19 -5.49
CA GLY A 243 -27.19 -17.42 -5.56
C GLY A 243 -25.96 -18.29 -5.85
N GLY A 244 -25.00 -17.79 -6.62
CA GLY A 244 -23.71 -18.44 -6.83
C GLY A 244 -22.87 -18.49 -5.54
N GLY A 245 -22.01 -19.48 -5.41
CA GLY A 245 -21.08 -19.67 -4.29
C GLY A 245 -19.63 -19.55 -4.73
N ILE A 246 -18.74 -20.16 -3.95
CA ILE A 246 -17.30 -20.14 -4.23
C ILE A 246 -16.98 -21.27 -5.23
N GLY A 247 -16.75 -20.89 -6.47
CA GLY A 247 -16.54 -21.76 -7.62
C GLY A 247 -15.13 -21.72 -8.18
N SER A 248 -14.77 -22.78 -8.90
CA SER A 248 -13.47 -22.93 -9.55
C SER A 248 -13.37 -22.35 -10.97
N ARG A 249 -14.50 -22.09 -11.64
CA ARG A 249 -14.60 -21.61 -13.04
C ARG A 249 -13.56 -22.26 -13.97
N ALA A 250 -13.52 -23.59 -14.04
CA ALA A 250 -12.60 -24.34 -14.88
C ALA A 250 -13.10 -24.49 -16.33
N THR A 251 -12.19 -24.54 -17.31
CA THR A 251 -12.55 -24.75 -18.73
C THR A 251 -12.17 -26.14 -19.27
N ILE A 252 -11.38 -26.91 -18.51
CA ILE A 252 -10.95 -28.27 -18.87
C ILE A 252 -10.94 -29.19 -17.63
N GLY A 253 -11.02 -30.51 -17.87
CA GLY A 253 -11.01 -31.52 -16.81
C GLY A 253 -12.40 -31.85 -16.23
N LEU A 254 -12.43 -32.60 -15.12
CA LEU A 254 -13.68 -32.91 -14.43
C LEU A 254 -14.18 -31.65 -13.72
N LEU A 255 -15.26 -31.05 -14.24
CA LEU A 255 -15.88 -29.84 -13.72
C LEU A 255 -16.72 -30.14 -12.48
N THR A 256 -16.06 -30.49 -11.38
CA THR A 256 -16.66 -30.51 -10.05
C THR A 256 -16.48 -29.15 -9.38
N ASN A 257 -17.30 -28.84 -8.38
CA ASN A 257 -17.12 -27.69 -7.50
C ASN A 257 -17.17 -26.32 -8.19
N LEU A 258 -18.16 -26.16 -9.06
CA LEU A 258 -18.39 -24.92 -9.82
C LEU A 258 -19.07 -23.84 -8.99
N GLY A 259 -19.66 -24.20 -7.85
CA GLY A 259 -20.36 -23.29 -6.95
C GLY A 259 -21.56 -22.59 -7.61
N HIS A 260 -22.12 -23.12 -8.69
CA HIS A 260 -23.24 -22.47 -9.37
C HIS A 260 -24.51 -22.52 -8.51
N GLY A 261 -25.25 -21.42 -8.51
CA GLY A 261 -26.60 -21.38 -7.97
C GLY A 261 -27.51 -22.32 -8.75
N GLY A 262 -28.46 -22.95 -8.06
CA GLY A 262 -29.48 -23.75 -8.71
C GLY A 262 -30.36 -22.86 -9.58
N PRO A 263 -30.77 -23.31 -10.78
CA PRO A 263 -31.84 -22.62 -11.49
C PRO A 263 -33.10 -22.59 -10.63
N ASP A 264 -34.08 -21.78 -10.98
CA ASP A 264 -35.38 -21.69 -10.28
C ASP A 264 -35.92 -23.04 -9.77
N GLN A 265 -35.90 -24.12 -10.56
CA GLN A 265 -36.40 -25.45 -10.16
C GLN A 265 -35.31 -26.47 -9.76
N GLY A 266 -34.09 -26.02 -9.47
CA GLY A 266 -32.92 -26.90 -9.31
C GLY A 266 -32.13 -26.70 -8.02
N ILE A 267 -31.33 -27.70 -7.70
CA ILE A 267 -30.37 -27.64 -6.59
C ILE A 267 -29.12 -26.85 -6.98
N GLY A 268 -28.49 -26.21 -5.99
CA GLY A 268 -27.19 -25.58 -6.17
C GLY A 268 -26.06 -26.60 -6.27
N LEU A 269 -24.96 -26.22 -6.91
CA LEU A 269 -23.76 -27.05 -7.02
C LEU A 269 -22.80 -26.80 -5.87
N ASN A 270 -22.04 -27.83 -5.50
CA ASN A 270 -20.91 -27.68 -4.57
C ASN A 270 -19.88 -26.68 -5.12
N GLY A 271 -19.16 -26.03 -4.22
CA GLY A 271 -18.08 -25.09 -4.47
C GLY A 271 -16.70 -25.64 -4.11
N ASN A 272 -15.65 -24.86 -4.38
CA ASN A 272 -14.24 -25.26 -4.27
C ASN A 272 -13.63 -25.02 -2.87
N GLY A 273 -14.47 -24.90 -1.84
CA GLY A 273 -14.07 -24.68 -0.44
C GLY A 273 -13.43 -25.90 0.23
N TYR A 274 -12.31 -26.40 -0.29
CA TYR A 274 -11.59 -27.51 0.34
C TYR A 274 -11.19 -27.16 1.78
N GLY A 275 -11.58 -28.02 2.72
CA GLY A 275 -11.40 -27.79 4.16
C GLY A 275 -12.49 -26.95 4.81
N LEU A 276 -13.45 -26.42 4.02
CA LEU A 276 -14.55 -25.60 4.50
C LEU A 276 -15.87 -26.38 4.50
N ALA A 277 -16.38 -26.72 5.69
CA ALA A 277 -17.72 -27.28 5.85
C ALA A 277 -18.75 -26.15 5.86
N ILE A 278 -19.08 -25.64 4.67
CA ILE A 278 -19.98 -24.51 4.48
C ILE A 278 -21.16 -24.95 3.61
N ILE A 279 -22.35 -24.99 4.19
CA ILE A 279 -23.59 -25.29 3.47
C ILE A 279 -24.20 -23.98 2.98
N ALA A 280 -24.58 -23.93 1.70
CA ALA A 280 -25.26 -22.78 1.11
C ALA A 280 -26.76 -22.76 1.49
N GLY A 281 -27.40 -21.61 1.28
CA GLY A 281 -28.83 -21.44 1.53
C GLY A 281 -29.68 -22.37 0.66
N THR A 282 -30.72 -22.93 1.25
CA THR A 282 -31.74 -23.70 0.52
C THR A 282 -32.79 -22.75 -0.09
N GLY A 283 -33.31 -23.05 -1.26
CA GLY A 283 -34.44 -22.30 -1.82
C GLY A 283 -35.73 -22.58 -1.05
N ALA A 284 -36.69 -21.67 -1.14
CA ALA A 284 -37.97 -21.76 -0.44
C ALA A 284 -38.70 -23.09 -0.75
N GLY A 285 -38.60 -23.58 -2.00
CA GLY A 285 -39.17 -24.85 -2.46
C GLY A 285 -38.46 -26.11 -2.00
N GLY A 286 -37.52 -26.01 -1.05
CA GLY A 286 -36.79 -27.16 -0.49
C GLY A 286 -35.61 -27.64 -1.34
N SER A 287 -35.34 -27.01 -2.49
CA SER A 287 -34.12 -27.27 -3.26
C SER A 287 -32.91 -26.91 -2.42
N SER A 288 -32.08 -27.90 -2.14
CA SER A 288 -30.88 -27.72 -1.34
C SER A 288 -29.79 -26.97 -2.10
N GLY A 289 -29.03 -26.15 -1.40
CA GLY A 289 -27.76 -25.62 -1.91
C GLY A 289 -26.66 -26.70 -1.88
N GLY A 290 -25.47 -26.33 -2.37
CA GLY A 290 -24.29 -27.18 -2.27
C GLY A 290 -23.78 -27.33 -0.83
N ASN A 291 -23.15 -28.48 -0.55
CA ASN A 291 -22.68 -28.88 0.78
C ASN A 291 -21.32 -28.25 1.18
N ASN A 292 -20.50 -27.82 0.21
CA ASN A 292 -19.14 -27.31 0.44
C ASN A 292 -18.96 -25.95 -0.25
N ALA A 293 -19.02 -24.84 0.51
CA ALA A 293 -18.94 -23.46 0.00
C ALA A 293 -19.77 -23.23 -1.29
N GLY A 294 -20.90 -23.94 -1.39
CA GLY A 294 -21.65 -24.14 -2.63
C GLY A 294 -22.52 -22.96 -3.05
N GLY A 295 -23.18 -23.09 -4.19
CA GLY A 295 -24.26 -22.21 -4.60
C GLY A 295 -25.56 -22.54 -3.86
N GLY A 296 -26.43 -21.54 -3.69
CA GLY A 296 -27.76 -21.71 -3.11
C GLY A 296 -28.70 -22.47 -4.06
N GLY A 297 -29.75 -23.09 -3.51
CA GLY A 297 -30.80 -23.75 -4.31
C GLY A 297 -31.84 -22.77 -4.86
N GLY A 298 -32.55 -23.12 -5.94
CA GLY A 298 -33.66 -22.31 -6.49
C GLY A 298 -35.00 -22.52 -5.79
N GLY A 299 -36.01 -21.69 -6.10
CA GLY A 299 -37.38 -21.83 -5.61
C GLY A 299 -38.29 -22.73 -6.48
N ASP A 300 -38.66 -23.93 -6.02
CA ASP A 300 -39.59 -24.84 -6.72
C ASP A 300 -41.03 -24.26 -6.79
N ALA A 301 -41.66 -24.30 -7.98
CA ALA A 301 -43.02 -23.82 -8.23
C ALA A 301 -44.03 -24.97 -8.48
N ASN A 302 -43.59 -26.23 -8.47
CA ASN A 302 -44.31 -27.34 -9.11
C ASN A 302 -45.10 -28.25 -8.14
N SER A 303 -45.09 -28.00 -6.83
CA SER A 303 -45.69 -28.89 -5.81
C SER A 303 -47.03 -28.43 -5.22
N GLY A 304 -47.64 -27.35 -5.71
CA GLY A 304 -48.88 -26.81 -5.13
C GLY A 304 -48.68 -26.17 -3.74
N SER A 305 -47.43 -25.88 -3.36
CA SER A 305 -47.02 -25.09 -2.19
C SER A 305 -46.41 -23.75 -2.65
N ALA A 306 -46.60 -22.69 -1.87
CA ALA A 306 -46.35 -21.28 -2.23
C ALA A 306 -44.86 -20.85 -2.24
N ASP A 307 -43.95 -21.78 -2.56
CA ASP A 307 -42.55 -21.76 -2.13
C ASP A 307 -41.58 -21.15 -3.16
N SER A 308 -41.63 -19.84 -3.39
CA SER A 308 -41.06 -19.22 -4.60
C SER A 308 -39.67 -18.55 -4.50
N GLY A 309 -39.08 -18.30 -3.32
CA GLY A 309 -37.80 -17.59 -3.20
C GLY A 309 -36.54 -18.44 -3.46
N GLY A 310 -35.53 -17.89 -4.14
CA GLY A 310 -34.22 -18.54 -4.31
C GLY A 310 -33.34 -18.43 -3.05
N GLY A 311 -32.54 -19.45 -2.74
CA GLY A 311 -31.59 -19.46 -1.62
C GLY A 311 -30.29 -18.71 -1.93
N GLY A 312 -29.67 -18.10 -0.93
CA GLY A 312 -28.38 -17.42 -1.07
C GLY A 312 -27.20 -18.39 -1.14
N GLY A 313 -26.16 -18.06 -1.90
CA GLY A 313 -24.94 -18.88 -2.04
C GLY A 313 -23.85 -18.55 -1.00
N GLY A 314 -22.74 -19.30 -1.03
CA GLY A 314 -21.52 -18.99 -0.26
C GLY A 314 -21.59 -19.28 1.25
N SER A 315 -20.80 -18.55 2.05
CA SER A 315 -20.66 -18.84 3.49
C SER A 315 -21.83 -18.39 4.36
N SER A 316 -22.61 -19.34 4.86
CA SER A 316 -23.81 -19.02 5.66
C SER A 316 -24.87 -18.27 4.87
N GLY A 317 -24.98 -18.56 3.56
CA GLY A 317 -26.08 -18.07 2.74
C GLY A 317 -27.42 -18.43 3.38
N THR A 318 -28.36 -17.48 3.42
CA THR A 318 -29.66 -17.71 4.06
C THR A 318 -30.58 -18.45 3.11
N ASN A 319 -31.55 -19.17 3.69
CA ASN A 319 -32.60 -19.79 2.90
C ASN A 319 -33.43 -18.73 2.19
N GLY A 320 -33.89 -19.05 0.98
CA GLY A 320 -34.99 -18.35 0.35
C GLY A 320 -36.24 -18.54 1.20
N LEU A 321 -37.06 -17.51 1.28
CA LEU A 321 -38.28 -17.53 2.06
C LEU A 321 -39.50 -17.62 1.14
N ILE A 322 -40.50 -18.33 1.64
CA ILE A 322 -41.81 -18.45 1.02
C ILE A 322 -42.50 -17.10 1.15
N ALA A 323 -42.87 -16.48 0.04
CA ALA A 323 -43.59 -15.21 0.07
C ALA A 323 -45.09 -15.47 0.35
N LEU A 324 -45.48 -15.54 1.63
CA LEU A 324 -46.85 -15.89 2.11
C LEU A 324 -47.68 -14.73 2.65
N GLY A 325 -48.78 -14.31 2.01
CA GLY A 325 -49.72 -13.25 2.46
C GLY A 325 -50.35 -13.43 3.88
N ASN A 326 -50.00 -12.56 4.85
CA ASN A 326 -50.76 -11.98 6.02
C ASN A 326 -49.83 -11.31 7.09
N LEU A 327 -50.26 -10.21 7.74
CA LEU A 327 -49.49 -9.31 8.66
C LEU A 327 -49.77 -9.57 10.18
N PRO A 328 -48.79 -9.34 11.10
CA PRO A 328 -49.06 -8.85 12.45
C PRO A 328 -48.43 -7.45 12.73
N PRO A 329 -48.90 -6.69 13.74
CA PRO A 329 -48.59 -5.27 13.87
C PRO A 329 -47.15 -5.03 14.35
N GLY A 330 -46.36 -4.29 13.56
CA GLY A 330 -45.14 -3.60 14.03
C GLY A 330 -43.77 -4.11 13.56
N GLY A 331 -43.68 -4.97 12.53
CA GLY A 331 -42.41 -5.47 11.97
C GLY A 331 -42.04 -4.90 10.59
N GLY A 332 -40.75 -4.94 10.22
CA GLY A 332 -40.26 -4.61 8.86
C GLY A 332 -40.42 -5.77 7.86
N VAL A 333 -40.32 -5.48 6.56
CA VAL A 333 -40.38 -6.47 5.47
C VAL A 333 -39.06 -7.26 5.36
N THR A 334 -39.16 -8.55 5.05
CA THR A 334 -38.05 -9.50 4.91
C THR A 334 -37.96 -9.93 3.44
N PRO A 335 -36.77 -9.95 2.82
CA PRO A 335 -36.64 -10.40 1.42
C PRO A 335 -37.09 -11.86 1.24
N SER A 336 -37.75 -12.17 0.11
CA SER A 336 -38.03 -13.56 -0.30
C SER A 336 -36.78 -14.27 -0.83
N GLY A 337 -35.84 -13.54 -1.43
CA GLY A 337 -34.54 -14.08 -1.82
C GLY A 337 -33.59 -14.19 -0.62
N GLY A 338 -32.84 -15.30 -0.53
CA GLY A 338 -31.86 -15.52 0.52
C GLY A 338 -30.59 -14.68 0.33
N ASN A 339 -30.06 -14.08 1.40
CA ASN A 339 -28.80 -13.34 1.33
C ASN A 339 -27.61 -14.28 1.11
N GLY A 340 -26.67 -13.86 0.27
CA GLY A 340 -25.39 -14.52 0.07
C GLY A 340 -24.43 -14.29 1.22
N GLY A 341 -23.60 -15.30 1.48
CA GLY A 341 -22.43 -15.20 2.36
C GLY A 341 -21.22 -14.58 1.67
N ASP A 342 -20.06 -14.59 2.34
CA ASP A 342 -18.80 -14.25 1.67
C ASP A 342 -18.54 -15.20 0.49
N GLY A 343 -18.16 -14.60 -0.63
CA GLY A 343 -18.02 -15.27 -1.92
C GLY A 343 -19.35 -15.80 -2.48
N GLY A 344 -20.48 -15.42 -1.89
CA GLY A 344 -21.82 -15.89 -2.21
C GLY A 344 -22.72 -14.78 -2.75
N GLY A 345 -23.39 -15.04 -3.87
CA GLY A 345 -24.44 -14.18 -4.41
C GLY A 345 -25.77 -14.36 -3.67
N GLY A 346 -26.62 -13.33 -3.73
CA GLY A 346 -27.98 -13.39 -3.20
C GLY A 346 -28.90 -14.23 -4.09
N GLY A 347 -29.89 -14.88 -3.49
CA GLY A 347 -30.96 -15.56 -4.21
C GLY A 347 -31.93 -14.57 -4.84
N GLY A 348 -32.44 -14.92 -6.02
CA GLY A 348 -33.48 -14.17 -6.69
C GLY A 348 -34.80 -14.20 -5.94
N ALA A 349 -35.60 -13.15 -6.09
CA ALA A 349 -36.92 -13.07 -5.47
C ALA A 349 -37.93 -14.02 -6.13
N GLY A 350 -38.91 -14.47 -5.35
CA GLY A 350 -40.06 -15.22 -5.84
C GLY A 350 -41.24 -14.32 -6.19
N VAL A 351 -42.08 -14.75 -7.14
CA VAL A 351 -43.30 -13.98 -7.55
C VAL A 351 -44.42 -14.15 -6.52
N VAL A 352 -45.23 -13.10 -6.33
CA VAL A 352 -46.47 -13.14 -5.54
C VAL A 352 -47.61 -12.43 -6.30
N LEU A 353 -48.73 -13.13 -6.54
CA LEU A 353 -49.88 -12.61 -7.31
C LEU A 353 -51.16 -12.40 -6.47
N THR A 354 -51.08 -12.42 -5.13
CA THR A 354 -52.28 -12.43 -4.27
C THR A 354 -52.66 -11.04 -3.71
N PHE A 355 -53.93 -10.85 -3.34
CA PHE A 355 -54.50 -9.58 -2.84
C PHE A 355 -54.29 -9.31 -1.33
N ALA A 356 -53.40 -10.02 -0.63
CA ALA A 356 -53.22 -9.90 0.83
C ALA A 356 -51.74 -9.83 1.28
N SER A 357 -51.48 -9.01 2.32
CA SER A 357 -50.17 -8.46 2.75
C SER A 357 -49.38 -9.29 3.75
N ASN A 358 -48.05 -9.50 3.63
CA ASN A 358 -47.21 -10.19 4.64
C ASN A 358 -45.90 -9.47 5.02
N SER A 359 -45.09 -10.10 5.87
CA SER A 359 -43.73 -9.65 6.21
C SER A 359 -42.64 -10.11 5.24
N ILE A 360 -42.95 -10.82 4.14
CA ILE A 360 -41.95 -11.38 3.20
C ILE A 360 -42.29 -10.95 1.77
N ASP A 361 -41.54 -10.02 1.20
CA ASP A 361 -41.88 -9.35 -0.07
C ASP A 361 -41.07 -9.86 -1.28
N GLY A 362 -41.37 -9.34 -2.47
CA GLY A 362 -40.69 -9.65 -3.74
C GLY A 362 -39.28 -9.10 -3.87
N GLN A 363 -38.64 -8.73 -2.76
CA GLN A 363 -37.27 -8.27 -2.72
C GLN A 363 -36.30 -9.45 -2.79
N ALA A 364 -35.24 -9.27 -3.58
CA ALA A 364 -34.19 -10.26 -3.72
C ALA A 364 -33.19 -10.23 -2.56
N GLY A 365 -32.43 -11.31 -2.41
CA GLY A 365 -31.34 -11.37 -1.45
C GLY A 365 -30.14 -10.52 -1.88
N SER A 366 -29.45 -9.92 -0.91
CA SER A 366 -28.18 -9.22 -1.15
C SER A 366 -27.02 -10.20 -1.19
N GLY A 367 -25.98 -9.91 -1.98
CA GLY A 367 -24.73 -10.70 -2.00
C GLY A 367 -23.81 -10.33 -0.83
N GLY A 368 -22.94 -11.26 -0.43
CA GLY A 368 -21.87 -10.98 0.52
C GLY A 368 -20.61 -10.43 -0.15
N TYR A 369 -19.46 -10.42 0.54
CA TYR A 369 -18.21 -9.91 -0.05
C TYR A 369 -17.86 -10.68 -1.33
N GLY A 370 -17.69 -9.98 -2.46
CA GLY A 370 -17.47 -10.59 -3.77
C GLY A 370 -18.69 -11.26 -4.40
N GLY A 371 -19.87 -11.13 -3.81
CA GLY A 371 -21.13 -11.68 -4.32
C GLY A 371 -22.07 -10.61 -4.85
N GLY A 372 -22.70 -10.89 -5.99
CA GLY A 372 -23.74 -10.05 -6.58
C GLY A 372 -25.10 -10.21 -5.90
N GLY A 373 -25.95 -9.20 -5.99
CA GLY A 373 -27.33 -9.26 -5.49
C GLY A 373 -28.25 -10.08 -6.40
N GLY A 374 -29.31 -10.68 -5.85
CA GLY A 374 -30.35 -11.32 -6.66
C GLY A 374 -31.24 -10.31 -7.39
N GLY A 375 -31.90 -10.74 -8.45
CA GLY A 375 -32.89 -9.94 -9.18
C GLY A 375 -34.25 -9.92 -8.48
N GLY A 376 -34.97 -8.80 -8.62
CA GLY A 376 -36.33 -8.64 -8.12
C GLY A 376 -37.36 -9.47 -8.90
N ALA A 377 -38.52 -9.69 -8.32
CA ALA A 377 -39.58 -10.51 -8.92
C ALA A 377 -40.38 -9.77 -9.99
N GLY A 378 -40.84 -10.48 -11.01
CA GLY A 378 -41.39 -9.84 -12.20
C GLY A 378 -42.77 -9.21 -12.11
N THR A 379 -43.59 -9.56 -11.12
CA THR A 379 -44.87 -8.85 -10.86
C THR A 379 -45.13 -8.74 -9.39
N GLY A 380 -45.50 -7.54 -8.94
CA GLY A 380 -45.90 -7.31 -7.57
C GLY A 380 -47.35 -7.63 -7.22
N ALA A 381 -47.62 -7.77 -5.93
CA ALA A 381 -48.96 -7.87 -5.39
C ALA A 381 -49.67 -6.50 -5.43
N ALA A 382 -51.02 -6.49 -5.39
CA ALA A 382 -51.84 -5.26 -5.32
C ALA A 382 -51.79 -4.56 -3.95
N ASP A 383 -50.68 -4.71 -3.21
CA ASP A 383 -50.44 -4.20 -1.86
C ASP A 383 -49.41 -3.05 -1.91
N PRO A 384 -49.72 -1.85 -1.38
CA PRO A 384 -48.77 -0.75 -1.25
C PRO A 384 -47.49 -1.06 -0.46
N SER A 385 -47.46 -2.16 0.29
CA SER A 385 -46.33 -2.58 1.14
C SER A 385 -45.40 -3.59 0.45
N TYR A 386 -45.75 -4.09 -0.74
CA TYR A 386 -44.97 -5.07 -1.48
C TYR A 386 -43.87 -4.38 -2.30
N THR A 387 -42.63 -4.87 -2.26
CA THR A 387 -41.50 -4.27 -2.98
C THR A 387 -40.88 -5.26 -3.95
N VAL A 388 -40.48 -4.82 -5.16
CA VAL A 388 -39.83 -5.66 -6.20
C VAL A 388 -38.38 -5.24 -6.45
N LYS A 389 -37.67 -4.87 -5.39
CA LYS A 389 -36.30 -4.36 -5.49
C LYS A 389 -35.28 -5.45 -5.79
N GLY A 390 -34.28 -5.08 -6.58
CA GLY A 390 -33.06 -5.85 -6.70
C GLY A 390 -32.27 -5.89 -5.38
N GLY A 391 -31.60 -7.00 -5.14
CA GLY A 391 -30.70 -7.17 -4.00
C GLY A 391 -29.42 -6.36 -4.19
N SER A 392 -28.82 -5.87 -3.10
CA SER A 392 -27.54 -5.17 -3.21
C SER A 392 -26.39 -6.18 -3.40
N GLY A 393 -25.42 -5.85 -4.26
CA GLY A 393 -24.16 -6.58 -4.32
C GLY A 393 -23.23 -6.17 -3.19
N GLY A 394 -22.41 -7.09 -2.69
CA GLY A 394 -21.38 -6.77 -1.69
C GLY A 394 -20.22 -5.98 -2.30
N ILE A 395 -19.12 -5.84 -1.54
CA ILE A 395 -17.89 -5.26 -2.10
C ILE A 395 -17.42 -6.15 -3.25
N GLY A 396 -17.29 -5.59 -4.43
CA GLY A 396 -16.94 -6.27 -5.67
C GLY A 396 -18.09 -6.95 -6.40
N GLY A 397 -19.29 -7.00 -5.80
CA GLY A 397 -20.50 -7.53 -6.42
C GLY A 397 -21.37 -6.44 -7.04
N GLY A 398 -21.96 -6.72 -8.18
CA GLY A 398 -22.98 -5.88 -8.80
C GLY A 398 -24.34 -6.04 -8.12
N GLY A 399 -25.15 -5.00 -8.14
CA GLY A 399 -26.54 -5.07 -7.66
C GLY A 399 -27.44 -5.84 -8.63
N GLY A 400 -28.49 -6.49 -8.12
CA GLY A 400 -29.49 -7.14 -8.98
C GLY A 400 -30.44 -6.13 -9.63
N GLY A 401 -31.00 -6.47 -10.78
CA GLY A 401 -32.03 -5.68 -11.44
C GLY A 401 -33.34 -5.65 -10.62
N GLY A 402 -34.06 -4.53 -10.70
CA GLY A 402 -35.44 -4.44 -10.20
C GLY A 402 -36.40 -5.35 -10.97
N GLY A 403 -37.47 -5.76 -10.31
CA GLY A 403 -38.60 -6.46 -10.91
C GLY A 403 -39.51 -5.54 -11.71
N ALA A 404 -40.80 -5.85 -11.85
CA ALA A 404 -41.75 -4.92 -12.47
C ALA A 404 -42.92 -4.56 -11.55
N ASP A 405 -43.34 -3.28 -11.63
CA ASP A 405 -44.41 -2.70 -10.82
C ASP A 405 -45.61 -2.27 -11.68
N SER A 406 -46.72 -2.98 -11.55
CA SER A 406 -47.99 -2.70 -12.21
C SER A 406 -48.87 -1.65 -11.51
N PHE A 407 -48.63 -1.34 -10.23
CA PHE A 407 -49.54 -0.58 -9.38
C PHE A 407 -49.08 0.84 -9.04
N GLY A 408 -47.80 1.17 -9.24
CA GLY A 408 -47.30 2.55 -9.27
C GLY A 408 -46.98 3.20 -7.92
N PHE A 409 -47.28 2.50 -6.82
CA PHE A 409 -47.03 2.95 -5.45
C PHE A 409 -45.86 2.22 -4.79
N ILE A 410 -45.26 1.26 -5.46
CA ILE A 410 -44.19 0.40 -4.92
C ILE A 410 -42.88 0.69 -5.62
N SER A 411 -41.75 0.32 -5.00
CA SER A 411 -40.44 0.60 -5.56
C SER A 411 -39.91 -0.64 -6.31
N ALA A 412 -39.58 -0.44 -7.58
CA ALA A 412 -38.89 -1.42 -8.43
C ALA A 412 -37.43 -1.00 -8.66
N GLU A 413 -36.80 -0.35 -7.69
CA GLU A 413 -35.41 0.10 -7.81
C GLU A 413 -34.44 -1.06 -8.05
N GLY A 414 -33.39 -0.76 -8.81
CA GLY A 414 -32.25 -1.63 -8.94
C GLY A 414 -31.43 -1.71 -7.65
N GLY A 415 -30.81 -2.84 -7.42
CA GLY A 415 -29.91 -3.05 -6.29
C GLY A 415 -28.63 -2.23 -6.39
N ASN A 416 -28.12 -1.77 -5.26
CA ASN A 416 -26.85 -1.03 -5.19
C ASN A 416 -25.64 -1.98 -5.20
N SER A 417 -24.44 -1.45 -5.42
CA SER A 417 -23.18 -2.12 -5.07
C SER A 417 -22.60 -1.50 -3.80
N LEU A 418 -22.09 -2.34 -2.89
CA LEU A 418 -21.32 -1.88 -1.72
C LEU A 418 -19.86 -1.54 -2.06
N GLY A 419 -19.44 -1.66 -3.32
CA GLY A 419 -18.13 -1.22 -3.78
C GLY A 419 -17.70 -1.80 -5.12
N GLY A 420 -17.62 -0.97 -6.16
CA GLY A 420 -16.87 -1.27 -7.38
C GLY A 420 -17.56 -2.24 -8.35
N GLY A 421 -18.64 -2.89 -7.94
CA GLY A 421 -19.61 -3.48 -8.88
C GLY A 421 -20.55 -2.40 -9.42
N GLY A 422 -21.19 -2.68 -10.54
CA GLY A 422 -22.22 -1.83 -11.11
C GLY A 422 -23.55 -1.92 -10.35
N GLY A 423 -24.35 -0.87 -10.40
CA GLY A 423 -25.72 -0.90 -9.91
C GLY A 423 -26.65 -1.68 -10.83
N GLY A 424 -27.67 -2.33 -10.29
CA GLY A 424 -28.73 -2.97 -11.09
C GLY A 424 -29.63 -1.92 -11.74
N GLY A 425 -30.24 -2.25 -12.88
CA GLY A 425 -31.23 -1.41 -13.52
C GLY A 425 -32.54 -1.32 -12.72
N GLY A 426 -33.20 -0.16 -12.78
CA GLY A 426 -34.55 0.00 -12.23
C GLY A 426 -35.60 -0.70 -13.10
N GLY A 427 -36.59 -1.30 -12.46
CA GLY A 427 -37.73 -1.95 -13.10
C GLY A 427 -38.72 -1.00 -13.76
N PRO A 428 -39.52 -1.45 -14.75
CA PRO A 428 -40.64 -0.66 -15.24
C PRO A 428 -41.70 -0.51 -14.15
N SER A 429 -42.24 0.69 -13.99
CA SER A 429 -43.20 1.03 -12.93
C SER A 429 -44.30 1.95 -13.42
N ASN A 430 -45.54 1.74 -12.98
CA ASN A 430 -46.71 2.50 -13.44
C ASN A 430 -46.78 3.92 -12.81
N GLY A 431 -46.29 4.95 -13.48
CA GLY A 431 -46.46 6.35 -13.07
C GLY A 431 -45.42 6.93 -12.10
N SER A 432 -44.52 6.10 -11.57
CA SER A 432 -43.34 6.49 -10.78
C SER A 432 -42.05 6.11 -11.52
N LEU A 433 -40.97 6.89 -11.37
CA LEU A 433 -39.66 6.54 -11.94
C LEU A 433 -38.92 5.62 -10.96
N SER A 434 -38.63 4.39 -11.37
CA SER A 434 -37.78 3.48 -10.60
C SER A 434 -36.30 3.71 -10.93
N LEU A 435 -35.52 4.06 -9.91
CA LEU A 435 -34.11 4.39 -10.10
C LEU A 435 -33.26 3.13 -10.29
N GLY A 436 -32.21 3.26 -11.10
CA GLY A 436 -31.11 2.31 -11.10
C GLY A 436 -30.27 2.42 -9.82
N GLY A 437 -29.60 1.33 -9.47
CA GLY A 437 -28.72 1.26 -8.31
C GLY A 437 -27.43 2.06 -8.49
N LEU A 438 -26.77 2.37 -7.36
CA LEU A 438 -25.54 3.14 -7.29
C LEU A 438 -24.38 2.32 -6.68
N ASP A 439 -23.14 2.77 -6.87
CA ASP A 439 -21.98 2.29 -6.12
C ASP A 439 -21.77 3.12 -4.84
N PHE A 440 -22.13 2.56 -3.68
CA PHE A 440 -21.95 3.21 -2.38
C PHE A 440 -20.56 3.03 -1.80
N GLY A 441 -19.77 2.07 -2.31
CA GLY A 441 -18.43 1.80 -1.79
C GLY A 441 -17.35 2.69 -2.38
N PHE A 442 -17.71 3.60 -3.29
CA PHE A 442 -16.79 4.55 -3.94
C PHE A 442 -15.59 3.86 -4.56
N LEU A 443 -15.84 2.86 -5.42
CA LEU A 443 -14.83 2.18 -6.22
C LEU A 443 -15.11 2.30 -7.72
N GLY A 444 -15.96 3.26 -8.10
CA GLY A 444 -16.18 3.68 -9.48
C GLY A 444 -17.07 2.74 -10.27
N GLY A 445 -17.90 1.93 -9.61
CA GLY A 445 -18.89 1.10 -10.29
C GLY A 445 -19.90 1.96 -11.05
N GLY A 446 -20.28 1.52 -12.25
CA GLY A 446 -21.25 2.21 -13.08
C GLY A 446 -22.64 2.17 -12.45
N THR A 447 -23.40 3.25 -12.58
CA THR A 447 -24.78 3.29 -12.08
C THR A 447 -25.71 2.48 -12.99
N GLY A 448 -26.74 1.86 -12.42
CA GLY A 448 -27.82 1.26 -13.20
C GLY A 448 -28.66 2.34 -13.91
N GLY A 449 -29.29 1.96 -15.02
CA GLY A 449 -30.26 2.78 -15.72
C GLY A 449 -31.59 2.84 -14.99
N ASN A 450 -32.35 3.92 -15.18
CA ASN A 450 -33.68 4.05 -14.62
C ASN A 450 -34.69 3.27 -15.46
N GLY A 451 -35.68 2.67 -14.80
CA GLY A 451 -36.76 1.94 -15.46
C GLY A 451 -37.81 2.86 -16.08
N SER A 452 -38.65 2.29 -16.95
CA SER A 452 -39.76 3.04 -17.56
C SER A 452 -40.78 3.50 -16.53
N THR A 453 -41.40 4.66 -16.78
CA THR A 453 -42.56 5.15 -16.00
C THR A 453 -43.89 4.53 -16.43
N ASN A 454 -43.82 3.49 -17.27
CA ASN A 454 -44.94 2.71 -17.75
C ASN A 454 -44.63 1.22 -17.61
N PHE A 455 -45.69 0.41 -17.56
CA PHE A 455 -45.63 -1.02 -17.32
C PHE A 455 -46.39 -1.80 -18.42
N GLY A 456 -46.00 -3.07 -18.61
CA GLY A 456 -46.62 -4.01 -19.53
C GLY A 456 -45.87 -4.12 -20.86
N ALA A 457 -46.46 -4.86 -21.79
CA ALA A 457 -45.83 -5.18 -23.07
C ALA A 457 -45.39 -3.91 -23.83
N GLY A 458 -44.12 -3.87 -24.21
CA GLY A 458 -43.52 -2.73 -24.90
C GLY A 458 -42.92 -1.66 -23.97
N PHE A 459 -42.85 -1.90 -22.67
CA PHE A 459 -42.09 -1.12 -21.70
C PHE A 459 -41.08 -2.02 -20.99
N GLY A 460 -39.89 -1.50 -20.71
CA GLY A 460 -38.81 -2.26 -20.07
C GLY A 460 -38.18 -1.53 -18.89
N GLY A 461 -37.29 -2.25 -18.20
CA GLY A 461 -36.44 -1.71 -17.14
C GLY A 461 -35.11 -1.16 -17.68
N GLY A 462 -34.37 -0.50 -16.80
CA GLY A 462 -33.06 0.04 -17.10
C GLY A 462 -32.00 -1.04 -17.29
N GLY A 463 -30.92 -0.67 -17.99
CA GLY A 463 -29.74 -1.52 -18.12
C GLY A 463 -28.91 -1.54 -16.84
N GLY A 464 -28.19 -2.64 -16.60
CA GLY A 464 -27.25 -2.72 -15.48
C GLY A 464 -26.02 -1.83 -15.69
N GLY A 465 -25.45 -1.30 -14.62
CA GLY A 465 -24.16 -0.62 -14.66
C GLY A 465 -23.00 -1.60 -14.84
N GLY A 466 -21.91 -1.14 -15.49
CA GLY A 466 -20.67 -1.90 -15.62
C GLY A 466 -19.87 -1.92 -14.31
N GLY A 467 -19.17 -3.02 -14.03
CA GLY A 467 -18.24 -3.10 -12.90
C GLY A 467 -16.91 -2.39 -13.17
N SER A 468 -16.15 -2.07 -12.13
CA SER A 468 -14.82 -1.46 -12.26
C SER A 468 -13.72 -2.48 -12.53
N GLY A 469 -12.67 -2.05 -13.25
CA GLY A 469 -11.37 -2.69 -13.33
C GLY A 469 -10.34 -1.93 -12.48
N LEU A 470 -9.83 -2.52 -11.40
CA LEU A 470 -8.94 -1.83 -10.45
C LEU A 470 -7.67 -2.63 -10.14
N GLY A 471 -6.50 -2.01 -10.19
CA GLY A 471 -5.26 -2.68 -9.82
C GLY A 471 -4.90 -3.82 -10.76
N GLY A 472 -4.52 -3.51 -12.01
CA GLY A 472 -4.24 -4.50 -13.05
C GLY A 472 -3.25 -5.60 -12.61
N ALA A 473 -2.22 -5.25 -11.85
CA ALA A 473 -1.35 -6.22 -11.19
C ALA A 473 -1.84 -6.58 -9.78
N ILE A 474 -2.00 -5.56 -8.91
CA ILE A 474 -2.23 -5.75 -7.47
C ILE A 474 -3.36 -4.83 -7.00
N PHE A 475 -4.30 -5.41 -6.25
CA PHE A 475 -5.33 -4.65 -5.52
C PHE A 475 -5.18 -4.88 -4.01
N VAL A 476 -5.08 -3.77 -3.26
CA VAL A 476 -4.97 -3.76 -1.80
C VAL A 476 -6.20 -3.04 -1.23
N ASP A 477 -7.06 -3.79 -0.56
CA ASP A 477 -8.25 -3.27 0.11
C ASP A 477 -7.89 -2.46 1.37
N SER A 478 -8.91 -1.87 2.00
CA SER A 478 -8.78 -0.78 2.97
C SER A 478 -8.03 -1.17 4.24
N SER A 479 -7.24 -0.22 4.77
CA SER A 479 -6.51 -0.36 6.04
C SER A 479 -5.50 -1.52 6.10
N LEU A 480 -4.97 -1.96 4.95
CA LEU A 480 -4.00 -3.06 4.88
C LEU A 480 -2.54 -2.58 4.80
N ASN A 481 -1.62 -3.47 5.16
CA ASN A 481 -0.19 -3.29 4.93
C ASN A 481 0.31 -4.26 3.85
N PHE A 482 0.80 -3.70 2.76
CA PHE A 482 1.41 -4.45 1.68
C PHE A 482 2.89 -4.09 1.58
N THR A 483 3.78 -5.08 1.54
CA THR A 483 5.23 -4.87 1.58
C THR A 483 5.90 -5.38 0.31
N ILE A 484 6.78 -4.56 -0.28
CA ILE A 484 7.76 -4.99 -1.29
C ILE A 484 9.13 -4.80 -0.67
N GLN A 485 9.90 -5.88 -0.58
CA GLN A 485 11.12 -5.93 0.20
C GLN A 485 12.32 -6.39 -0.64
N ALA A 486 13.49 -5.85 -0.32
CA ALA A 486 14.77 -6.36 -0.79
C ALA A 486 15.20 -7.61 0.00
N PHE A 487 15.83 -8.55 -0.70
CA PHE A 487 16.67 -9.53 -0.05
C PHE A 487 17.90 -8.86 0.59
N ALA A 488 18.30 -9.41 1.74
CA ALA A 488 19.49 -8.94 2.45
C ALA A 488 20.75 -9.10 1.59
N GLY A 489 21.41 -7.99 1.28
CA GLY A 489 22.65 -7.93 0.49
C GLY A 489 22.56 -8.45 -0.95
N ILE A 490 21.35 -8.68 -1.47
CA ILE A 490 21.11 -9.20 -2.81
C ILE A 490 20.27 -8.18 -3.60
N PRO A 491 20.73 -7.73 -4.79
CA PRO A 491 19.93 -6.90 -5.66
C PRO A 491 18.59 -7.56 -5.97
N THR A 492 17.51 -6.87 -5.62
CA THR A 492 16.14 -7.38 -5.73
C THR A 492 15.35 -6.49 -6.67
N THR A 493 14.53 -7.10 -7.52
CA THR A 493 13.70 -6.37 -8.48
C THR A 493 12.23 -6.59 -8.23
N PHE A 494 11.43 -5.54 -8.44
CA PHE A 494 9.98 -5.67 -8.58
C PHE A 494 9.53 -4.97 -9.86
N ASN A 495 8.83 -5.70 -10.71
CA ASN A 495 8.32 -5.21 -11.98
C ASN A 495 6.83 -5.48 -12.11
N SER A 496 6.10 -4.54 -12.72
CA SER A 496 4.67 -4.66 -13.04
C SER A 496 4.42 -4.18 -14.49
N THR A 497 5.01 -4.87 -15.44
CA THR A 497 5.04 -4.50 -16.87
C THR A 497 3.75 -4.87 -17.60
N ASN A 498 3.29 -4.05 -18.55
CA ASN A 498 2.19 -4.35 -19.47
C ASN A 498 0.84 -4.70 -18.82
N ASN A 499 0.65 -4.35 -17.55
CA ASN A 499 -0.59 -4.64 -16.85
C ASN A 499 -1.68 -3.62 -17.24
N THR A 500 -2.95 -4.02 -17.17
CA THR A 500 -4.08 -3.20 -17.61
C THR A 500 -5.24 -3.23 -16.62
N SER A 501 -5.93 -2.10 -16.48
CA SER A 501 -7.27 -2.05 -15.92
C SER A 501 -8.28 -1.70 -17.02
N VAL A 502 -9.44 -2.37 -17.01
CA VAL A 502 -10.50 -2.20 -18.02
C VAL A 502 -11.85 -2.09 -17.33
N ALA A 503 -12.64 -1.08 -17.68
CA ALA A 503 -13.98 -0.91 -17.17
C ALA A 503 -14.93 -1.94 -17.81
N GLY A 504 -15.89 -2.43 -17.02
CA GLY A 504 -17.05 -3.15 -17.54
C GLY A 504 -17.98 -2.20 -18.27
N ILE A 505 -18.58 -2.68 -19.34
CA ILE A 505 -19.51 -1.89 -20.15
C ILE A 505 -20.92 -1.99 -19.54
N HIS A 506 -21.69 -0.90 -19.57
CA HIS A 506 -23.10 -0.93 -19.18
C HIS A 506 -23.93 -1.87 -20.05
N GLY A 507 -25.03 -2.34 -19.46
CA GLY A 507 -26.09 -3.00 -20.20
C GLY A 507 -27.10 -2.00 -20.77
N THR A 508 -27.85 -2.46 -21.77
CA THR A 508 -28.83 -1.63 -22.47
C THR A 508 -30.20 -1.71 -21.81
N GLY A 509 -30.84 -0.56 -21.62
CA GLY A 509 -32.20 -0.45 -21.11
C GLY A 509 -33.26 -0.81 -22.16
N GLY A 510 -34.44 -1.19 -21.68
CA GLY A 510 -35.59 -1.47 -22.52
C GLY A 510 -36.34 -0.22 -22.97
N PRO A 511 -37.43 -0.38 -23.75
CA PRO A 511 -38.23 0.74 -24.22
C PRO A 511 -38.74 1.62 -23.07
N GLY A 512 -38.52 2.94 -23.19
CA GLY A 512 -38.94 3.92 -22.18
C GLY A 512 -38.07 3.97 -20.92
N ALA A 513 -37.02 3.16 -20.84
CA ALA A 513 -36.00 3.17 -19.78
C ALA A 513 -34.68 3.77 -20.29
N SER A 514 -33.67 3.85 -19.42
CA SER A 514 -32.32 4.30 -19.78
C SER A 514 -31.30 3.16 -19.69
N ASP A 515 -30.22 3.30 -20.46
CA ASP A 515 -29.02 2.48 -20.30
C ASP A 515 -28.35 2.73 -18.94
N GLY A 516 -27.54 1.76 -18.50
CA GLY A 516 -26.64 1.94 -17.38
C GLY A 516 -25.46 2.85 -17.72
N GLN A 517 -24.49 2.93 -16.82
CA GLN A 517 -23.21 3.61 -17.05
C GLN A 517 -22.04 2.62 -16.95
N ASP A 518 -20.94 2.90 -17.66
CA ASP A 518 -19.72 2.11 -17.59
C ASP A 518 -19.09 2.20 -16.20
N GLY A 519 -18.33 1.17 -15.82
CA GLY A 519 -17.50 1.22 -14.63
C GLY A 519 -16.25 2.08 -14.83
N SER A 520 -15.36 2.05 -13.83
CA SER A 520 -14.08 2.77 -13.86
C SER A 520 -12.91 1.85 -14.17
N ALA A 521 -11.84 2.40 -14.76
CA ALA A 521 -10.59 1.70 -15.00
C ALA A 521 -9.43 2.47 -14.35
N VAL A 522 -8.88 1.98 -13.23
CA VAL A 522 -7.89 2.73 -12.45
C VAL A 522 -6.76 1.84 -11.93
N GLY A 523 -5.53 2.32 -12.06
CA GLY A 523 -4.33 1.68 -11.50
C GLY A 523 -3.90 0.42 -12.24
N ASN A 524 -3.16 0.56 -13.34
CA ASN A 524 -2.63 -0.59 -14.09
C ASN A 524 -1.67 -1.46 -13.24
N SER A 525 -0.90 -0.86 -12.35
CA SER A 525 0.08 -1.55 -11.52
C SER A 525 -0.51 -1.86 -10.14
N ILE A 526 -0.36 -0.97 -9.15
CA ILE A 526 -0.83 -1.20 -7.77
C ILE A 526 -1.97 -0.22 -7.48
N PHE A 527 -3.10 -0.73 -6.99
CA PHE A 527 -4.21 0.09 -6.49
C PHE A 527 -4.34 -0.07 -4.97
N LEU A 528 -4.38 1.05 -4.25
CA LEU A 528 -4.43 1.13 -2.79
C LEU A 528 -5.74 1.78 -2.35
N ARG A 529 -6.51 1.11 -1.50
CA ARG A 529 -7.68 1.73 -0.86
C ARG A 529 -7.35 2.49 0.41
N THR A 530 -8.25 3.39 0.80
CA THR A 530 -8.22 4.22 2.00
C THR A 530 -7.63 3.52 3.23
N GLY A 531 -6.78 4.25 3.96
CA GLY A 531 -6.08 3.76 5.15
C GLY A 531 -4.94 2.76 4.90
N SER A 532 -4.74 2.29 3.67
CA SER A 532 -3.71 1.29 3.36
C SER A 532 -2.31 1.89 3.25
N THR A 533 -1.32 1.04 3.50
CA THR A 533 0.10 1.39 3.42
C THR A 533 0.84 0.44 2.49
N LEU A 534 1.53 1.00 1.50
CA LEU A 534 2.56 0.31 0.73
C LEU A 534 3.92 0.54 1.37
N SER A 535 4.54 -0.49 1.92
CA SER A 535 5.89 -0.43 2.49
C SER A 535 6.93 -0.89 1.46
N LEU A 536 7.86 -0.02 1.11
CA LEU A 536 9.05 -0.33 0.32
C LEU A 536 10.24 -0.46 1.27
N VAL A 537 10.87 -1.62 1.30
CA VAL A 537 11.79 -1.98 2.38
C VAL A 537 13.14 -2.44 1.85
N ALA A 538 14.21 -1.77 2.27
CA ALA A 538 15.61 -2.20 2.09
C ALA A 538 16.30 -2.06 3.46
N GLN A 539 16.31 -3.14 4.25
CA GLN A 539 16.57 -3.11 5.69
C GLN A 539 17.99 -2.63 6.02
N ASP A 540 18.98 -3.24 5.39
CA ASP A 540 20.40 -3.02 5.67
C ASP A 540 21.05 -2.13 4.61
N THR A 541 22.19 -1.52 4.93
CA THR A 541 22.87 -0.54 4.05
C THR A 541 23.26 -1.10 2.68
N ASN A 542 23.44 -2.42 2.58
CA ASN A 542 23.80 -3.11 1.34
C ASN A 542 22.58 -3.60 0.54
N ASP A 543 21.37 -3.44 1.07
CA ASP A 543 20.15 -3.89 0.42
C ASP A 543 19.80 -2.95 -0.73
N LEU A 544 19.42 -3.54 -1.86
CA LEU A 544 19.01 -2.82 -3.06
C LEU A 544 17.68 -3.37 -3.57
N LEU A 545 16.65 -2.53 -3.54
CA LEU A 545 15.37 -2.78 -4.19
C LEU A 545 15.24 -1.90 -5.43
N THR A 546 15.03 -2.49 -6.60
CA THR A 546 14.78 -1.74 -7.84
C THR A 546 13.34 -1.96 -8.30
N LEU A 547 12.58 -0.87 -8.39
CA LEU A 547 11.24 -0.84 -8.95
C LEU A 547 11.32 -0.44 -10.43
N GLY A 548 10.72 -1.26 -11.29
CA GLY A 548 10.72 -1.08 -12.75
C GLY A 548 10.05 0.20 -13.25
N SER A 549 10.24 0.49 -14.54
CA SER A 549 9.73 1.71 -15.19
C SER A 549 8.20 1.77 -15.35
N GLN A 550 7.52 0.64 -15.30
CA GLN A 550 6.05 0.56 -15.33
C GLN A 550 5.44 0.40 -13.92
N VAL A 551 6.26 0.41 -12.86
CA VAL A 551 5.75 0.36 -11.49
C VAL A 551 5.09 1.69 -11.13
N ALA A 552 3.78 1.66 -11.00
CA ALA A 552 2.95 2.77 -10.54
C ALA A 552 2.12 2.34 -9.33
N PHE A 553 1.72 3.31 -8.53
CA PHE A 553 0.81 3.12 -7.40
C PHE A 553 -0.27 4.21 -7.45
N THR A 554 -1.53 3.81 -7.39
CA THR A 554 -2.69 4.69 -7.49
C THR A 554 -3.58 4.46 -6.27
N ASP A 555 -4.31 5.49 -5.83
CA ASP A 555 -5.26 5.38 -4.73
C ASP A 555 -6.71 5.65 -5.16
N ASP A 556 -7.64 5.46 -4.23
CA ASP A 556 -9.07 5.67 -4.41
C ASP A 556 -9.50 7.15 -4.31
N LYS A 557 -8.56 8.09 -4.42
CA LYS A 557 -8.87 9.53 -4.33
C LYS A 557 -9.72 10.05 -5.48
N VAL A 558 -9.59 9.43 -6.66
CA VAL A 558 -10.47 9.69 -7.80
C VAL A 558 -11.95 9.42 -7.47
N PHE A 559 -12.23 8.58 -6.47
CA PHE A 559 -13.57 8.25 -6.01
C PHE A 559 -13.99 9.03 -4.75
N GLY A 560 -13.19 10.01 -4.32
CA GLY A 560 -13.47 10.87 -3.16
C GLY A 560 -12.98 10.31 -1.82
N LEU A 561 -12.29 9.18 -1.83
CA LEU A 561 -11.60 8.62 -0.66
C LEU A 561 -10.12 9.04 -0.65
N GLY A 562 -9.26 8.44 0.16
CA GLY A 562 -7.85 8.83 0.24
C GLY A 562 -7.21 8.41 1.56
N GLY A 563 -6.13 9.08 1.96
CA GLY A 563 -5.45 8.76 3.21
C GLY A 563 -4.61 7.47 3.16
N THR A 564 -4.20 7.07 1.96
CA THR A 564 -3.19 6.02 1.78
C THR A 564 -1.79 6.58 2.05
N SER A 565 -0.83 5.68 2.31
CA SER A 565 0.58 6.08 2.41
C SER A 565 1.52 5.11 1.71
N VAL A 566 2.61 5.64 1.15
CA VAL A 566 3.79 4.87 0.73
C VAL A 566 4.90 5.13 1.73
N GLN A 567 5.42 4.08 2.36
CA GLN A 567 6.49 4.19 3.35
C GLN A 567 7.77 3.54 2.81
N VAL A 568 8.79 4.35 2.61
CA VAL A 568 10.14 3.90 2.23
C VAL A 568 10.96 3.72 3.51
N LYS A 569 11.42 2.50 3.78
CA LYS A 569 12.01 2.12 5.09
C LYS A 569 13.33 1.36 4.95
N GLY A 570 14.15 1.47 5.99
CA GLY A 570 15.38 0.72 6.19
C GLY A 570 16.63 1.59 6.05
N ASN A 571 17.81 0.99 5.91
CA ASN A 571 19.07 1.72 5.71
C ASN A 571 19.62 1.58 4.27
N GLY A 572 19.03 0.70 3.46
CA GLY A 572 19.46 0.43 2.09
C GLY A 572 18.94 1.43 1.07
N THR A 573 19.06 1.04 -0.21
CA THR A 573 18.64 1.87 -1.35
C THR A 573 17.43 1.27 -2.04
N ILE A 574 16.44 2.11 -2.31
CA ILE A 574 15.24 1.78 -3.09
C ILE A 574 15.25 2.69 -4.33
N VAL A 575 15.42 2.10 -5.50
CA VAL A 575 15.43 2.79 -6.80
C VAL A 575 14.04 2.74 -7.40
N TYR A 576 13.47 3.90 -7.69
CA TYR A 576 12.18 4.06 -8.35
C TYR A 576 12.35 4.62 -9.76
N ASN A 577 12.11 3.77 -10.77
CA ASN A 577 12.17 4.16 -12.18
C ASN A 577 10.79 4.44 -12.80
N GLY A 578 9.72 4.25 -12.02
CA GLY A 578 8.35 4.28 -12.50
C GLY A 578 7.76 5.68 -12.71
N THR A 579 6.54 5.73 -13.22
CA THR A 579 5.72 6.95 -13.27
C THR A 579 4.43 6.74 -12.51
N THR A 580 4.10 7.66 -11.61
CA THR A 580 2.87 7.59 -10.81
C THR A 580 2.16 8.94 -10.69
N ASN A 581 0.83 8.90 -10.65
CA ASN A 581 -0.06 10.01 -10.33
C ASN A 581 -0.61 9.93 -8.89
N TYR A 582 0.05 9.18 -8.03
CA TYR A 582 -0.31 9.00 -6.63
C TYR A 582 -0.49 10.32 -5.89
N GLN A 583 -1.56 10.44 -5.12
CA GLN A 583 -1.89 11.67 -4.40
C GLN A 583 -1.87 11.53 -2.87
N GLY A 584 -1.61 10.32 -2.36
CA GLY A 584 -1.37 10.09 -0.94
C GLY A 584 0.04 10.48 -0.50
N ASN A 585 0.37 10.23 0.76
CA ASN A 585 1.63 10.67 1.36
C ASN A 585 2.77 9.68 1.07
N ILE A 586 3.94 10.18 0.69
CA ILE A 586 5.18 9.38 0.65
C ILE A 586 6.06 9.76 1.84
N LEU A 587 6.37 8.78 2.70
CA LEU A 587 7.22 8.96 3.87
C LEU A 587 8.50 8.15 3.73
N ILE A 588 9.64 8.84 3.68
CA ILE A 588 10.97 8.24 3.64
C ILE A 588 11.55 8.23 5.05
N ASN A 589 11.80 7.04 5.58
CA ASN A 589 12.38 6.81 6.90
C ASN A 589 13.70 6.07 6.76
N ASN A 590 14.81 6.80 6.94
CA ASN A 590 16.20 6.31 6.98
C ASN A 590 16.76 5.81 5.64
N ALA A 591 15.94 5.21 4.78
CA ALA A 591 16.38 4.63 3.52
C ALA A 591 16.77 5.72 2.51
N ASN A 592 17.58 5.32 1.52
CA ASN A 592 17.81 6.12 0.33
C ASN A 592 16.73 5.80 -0.72
N PHE A 593 15.82 6.74 -0.95
CA PHE A 593 14.85 6.68 -2.03
C PHE A 593 15.41 7.39 -3.27
N LYS A 594 15.91 6.61 -4.21
CA LYS A 594 16.49 7.10 -5.47
C LYS A 594 15.40 7.15 -6.55
N VAL A 595 14.90 8.34 -6.86
CA VAL A 595 13.86 8.57 -7.85
C VAL A 595 14.50 8.95 -9.19
N ASN A 596 14.35 8.08 -10.19
CA ASN A 596 14.75 8.34 -11.57
C ASN A 596 13.55 8.61 -12.48
N GLY A 597 12.36 8.16 -12.08
CA GLY A 597 11.12 8.35 -12.82
C GLY A 597 10.35 9.60 -12.39
N VAL A 598 9.02 9.51 -12.39
CA VAL A 598 8.11 10.64 -12.09
C VAL A 598 7.14 10.30 -10.96
N ILE A 599 7.06 11.17 -9.96
CA ILE A 599 6.04 11.14 -8.90
C ILE A 599 5.23 12.43 -9.01
N ASN A 600 4.01 12.32 -9.51
CA ASN A 600 3.15 13.49 -9.72
C ASN A 600 2.21 13.69 -8.52
N GLN A 601 2.14 14.92 -8.00
CA GLN A 601 1.22 15.40 -6.96
C GLN A 601 1.45 14.92 -5.52
N ALA A 602 2.04 13.75 -5.29
CA ALA A 602 2.25 13.24 -3.93
C ALA A 602 3.12 14.17 -3.07
N PRO A 603 2.68 14.57 -1.87
CA PRO A 603 3.57 15.19 -0.89
C PRO A 603 4.58 14.15 -0.37
N VAL A 604 5.84 14.59 -0.23
CA VAL A 604 6.97 13.74 0.15
C VAL A 604 7.61 14.26 1.43
N TYR A 605 7.77 13.37 2.41
CA TYR A 605 8.38 13.66 3.69
C TYR A 605 9.69 12.89 3.83
N VAL A 606 10.80 13.62 3.98
CA VAL A 606 12.14 13.03 4.12
C VAL A 606 12.57 13.10 5.58
N CYS A 607 12.65 11.94 6.23
CA CYS A 607 12.75 11.84 7.68
C CYS A 607 13.87 10.87 8.13
N ARG A 608 14.37 11.11 9.34
CA ARG A 608 15.09 10.14 10.14
C ARG A 608 14.18 9.59 11.22
N ASN A 609 13.93 8.29 11.20
CA ASN A 609 13.40 7.56 12.35
C ASN A 609 14.56 7.13 13.26
N ILE A 610 14.81 7.92 14.30
CA ILE A 610 15.87 7.66 15.28
C ILE A 610 15.66 6.37 16.09
N GLY A 611 14.40 5.91 16.20
CA GLY A 611 14.08 4.63 16.85
C GLY A 611 14.49 3.42 16.03
N PHE A 612 14.73 3.60 14.72
CA PHE A 612 15.23 2.55 13.84
C PHE A 612 16.76 2.61 13.68
N SER A 613 17.31 3.75 13.25
CA SER A 613 18.75 3.90 13.05
C SER A 613 19.21 5.37 13.11
N PRO A 614 20.53 5.63 13.26
CA PRO A 614 21.04 6.99 13.20
C PRO A 614 21.09 7.61 11.79
N GLN A 615 20.88 6.81 10.74
CA GLN A 615 20.94 7.24 9.34
C GLN A 615 19.78 8.20 9.00
N ARG A 616 20.05 9.21 8.17
CA ARG A 616 19.02 10.11 7.62
C ARG A 616 18.35 9.44 6.42
N GLY A 617 17.02 9.59 6.32
CA GLY A 617 16.34 9.32 5.05
C GLY A 617 16.88 10.24 3.97
N THR A 618 17.09 9.69 2.77
CA THR A 618 17.65 10.43 1.63
C THR A 618 16.68 10.35 0.46
N LEU A 619 16.39 11.50 -0.16
CA LEU A 619 15.75 11.57 -1.48
C LEU A 619 16.84 11.90 -2.50
N SER A 620 17.10 10.97 -3.42
CA SER A 620 18.16 11.07 -4.42
C SER A 620 17.67 10.78 -5.84
N GLY A 621 18.58 10.78 -6.82
CA GLY A 621 18.30 10.47 -8.22
C GLY A 621 18.26 11.70 -9.13
N SER A 622 17.64 11.53 -10.29
CA SER A 622 17.52 12.56 -11.35
C SER A 622 16.10 12.67 -11.92
N GLY A 623 15.11 12.13 -11.19
CA GLY A 623 13.71 12.14 -11.58
C GLY A 623 12.98 13.45 -11.27
N THR A 624 11.65 13.40 -11.43
CA THR A 624 10.76 14.54 -11.20
C THR A 624 9.71 14.22 -10.15
N LEU A 625 9.56 15.10 -9.16
CA LEU A 625 8.51 15.05 -8.14
C LEU A 625 7.76 16.37 -8.23
N THR A 626 6.46 16.38 -8.54
CA THR A 626 5.72 17.65 -8.74
C THR A 626 4.94 18.11 -7.51
N GLY A 627 4.81 17.25 -6.50
CA GLY A 627 4.20 17.60 -5.21
C GLY A 627 5.15 18.34 -4.28
N ASP A 628 4.65 18.66 -3.08
CA ASP A 628 5.43 19.35 -2.05
C ASP A 628 6.47 18.42 -1.41
N VAL A 629 7.71 18.90 -1.27
CA VAL A 629 8.78 18.13 -0.62
C VAL A 629 9.18 18.77 0.70
N PHE A 630 8.88 18.07 1.79
CA PHE A 630 9.20 18.44 3.16
C PHE A 630 10.42 17.67 3.62
N VAL A 631 11.55 18.36 3.75
CA VAL A 631 12.78 17.78 4.28
C VAL A 631 12.81 18.07 5.77
N ASN A 632 12.46 17.09 6.59
CA ASN A 632 12.49 17.24 8.03
C ASN A 632 13.95 17.05 8.52
N SER A 633 14.24 15.89 9.09
CA SER A 633 15.60 15.48 9.47
C SER A 633 16.33 14.70 8.36
N GLY A 634 15.81 14.73 7.14
CA GLY A 634 16.34 14.02 5.98
C GLY A 634 17.39 14.76 5.15
N THR A 635 17.74 14.16 4.02
CA THR A 635 18.74 14.63 3.06
C THR A 635 18.17 14.68 1.64
N ILE A 636 18.45 15.74 0.88
CA ILE A 636 18.29 15.78 -0.58
C ILE A 636 19.66 15.59 -1.21
N PHE A 637 19.80 14.62 -2.12
CA PHE A 637 21.09 14.32 -2.75
C PHE A 637 20.89 13.89 -4.22
N PRO A 638 20.84 14.83 -5.18
CA PRO A 638 20.72 14.49 -6.60
C PRO A 638 21.92 13.67 -7.08
N ASP A 639 21.71 12.82 -8.09
CA ASP A 639 22.79 12.05 -8.72
C ASP A 639 23.91 12.95 -9.25
N VAL A 640 25.13 12.43 -9.31
CA VAL A 640 26.30 13.16 -9.85
C VAL A 640 26.02 13.62 -11.27
N ALA A 641 26.27 14.91 -11.55
CA ALA A 641 25.93 15.58 -12.81
C ALA A 641 24.45 15.48 -13.22
N GLY A 642 23.56 15.09 -12.29
CA GLY A 642 22.12 14.95 -12.49
C GLY A 642 21.34 16.14 -11.95
N THR A 643 20.10 16.28 -12.42
CA THR A 643 19.15 17.26 -11.89
C THR A 643 17.97 16.52 -11.27
N LEU A 644 17.71 16.77 -9.99
CA LEU A 644 16.49 16.29 -9.32
C LEU A 644 15.46 17.42 -9.33
N THR A 645 14.31 17.18 -9.94
CA THR A 645 13.27 18.21 -10.11
C THR A 645 12.17 18.05 -9.07
N LEU A 646 11.83 19.12 -8.34
CA LEU A 646 10.88 19.14 -7.23
C LEU A 646 9.75 20.15 -7.47
N GLY A 647 8.56 19.88 -6.94
CA GLY A 647 7.38 20.74 -7.04
C GLY A 647 7.51 21.96 -6.15
N SER A 648 7.76 21.74 -4.87
CA SER A 648 8.21 22.76 -3.92
C SER A 648 9.24 22.16 -2.97
N LEU A 649 9.96 23.01 -2.25
CA LEU A 649 10.96 22.55 -1.28
C LEU A 649 10.85 23.31 0.04
N ILE A 650 10.69 22.58 1.14
CA ILE A 650 10.68 23.14 2.48
C ILE A 650 11.75 22.45 3.32
N LEU A 651 12.75 23.23 3.74
CA LEU A 651 13.82 22.82 4.64
C LEU A 651 13.57 23.35 6.05
N ASN A 652 14.04 22.62 7.05
CA ASN A 652 13.92 22.92 8.47
C ASN A 652 15.29 23.10 9.12
N PRO A 653 15.44 24.09 10.02
CA PRO A 653 16.66 24.26 10.80
C PRO A 653 16.83 23.11 11.81
N ALA A 654 18.05 22.92 12.29
CA ALA A 654 18.28 22.02 13.42
C ALA A 654 17.68 22.63 14.70
N ASN A 655 17.11 21.80 15.57
CA ASN A 655 16.70 22.23 16.90
C ASN A 655 17.54 21.49 17.97
N PRO A 656 18.59 22.15 18.50
CA PRO A 656 19.47 21.57 19.52
C PRO A 656 18.76 21.22 20.82
N SER A 657 17.66 21.92 21.16
CA SER A 657 16.94 21.69 22.42
C SER A 657 16.18 20.37 22.45
N THR A 658 15.79 19.86 21.28
CA THR A 658 15.10 18.56 21.12
C THR A 658 16.00 17.50 20.48
N ASN A 659 17.29 17.81 20.26
CA ASN A 659 18.26 16.97 19.54
C ASN A 659 17.76 16.53 18.14
N THR A 660 16.92 17.35 17.50
CA THR A 660 16.43 17.09 16.16
C THR A 660 17.38 17.68 15.14
N LEU A 661 17.81 16.83 14.20
CA LEU A 661 18.67 17.27 13.10
C LEU A 661 17.85 18.11 12.12
N GLY A 662 18.45 19.20 11.64
CA GLY A 662 17.89 19.99 10.53
C GLY A 662 18.10 19.29 9.19
N SER A 663 17.51 19.85 8.15
CA SER A 663 17.64 19.35 6.77
C SER A 663 19.07 19.43 6.26
N LEU A 664 19.40 18.54 5.34
CA LEU A 664 20.66 18.53 4.61
C LEU A 664 20.39 18.54 3.10
N VAL A 665 21.01 19.45 2.37
CA VAL A 665 21.10 19.39 0.91
C VAL A 665 22.54 19.07 0.55
N GLN A 666 22.75 18.00 -0.20
CA GLN A 666 24.06 17.61 -0.69
C GLN A 666 24.12 17.85 -2.21
N SER A 667 25.17 18.54 -2.65
CA SER A 667 25.47 18.75 -4.07
C SER A 667 26.89 18.31 -4.36
N THR A 668 27.10 17.65 -5.50
CA THR A 668 28.39 17.18 -5.97
C THR A 668 28.78 17.96 -7.22
N ILE A 669 29.99 18.49 -7.28
CA ILE A 669 30.58 19.03 -8.50
C ILE A 669 31.71 18.08 -8.88
N ASP A 670 31.50 17.37 -9.98
CA ASP A 670 32.40 16.31 -10.41
C ASP A 670 33.65 16.84 -11.14
N SER A 671 34.58 15.95 -11.47
CA SER A 671 35.81 16.29 -12.20
C SER A 671 35.58 16.90 -13.59
N THR A 672 34.35 16.83 -14.13
CA THR A 672 33.96 17.49 -15.39
C THR A 672 33.48 18.92 -15.18
N SER A 673 33.53 19.43 -13.93
CA SER A 673 32.96 20.72 -13.55
C SER A 673 31.43 20.78 -13.78
N THR A 674 30.73 19.64 -13.65
CA THR A 674 29.28 19.59 -13.75
C THR A 674 28.66 19.45 -12.36
N PRO A 675 27.84 20.41 -11.89
CA PRO A 675 27.18 20.31 -10.59
C PRO A 675 25.97 19.37 -10.66
N SER A 676 25.69 18.67 -9.56
CA SER A 676 24.37 18.11 -9.31
C SER A 676 23.42 19.20 -8.81
N VAL A 677 22.23 19.27 -9.40
CA VAL A 677 21.31 20.40 -9.26
C VAL A 677 19.99 19.96 -8.61
N VAL A 678 19.53 20.76 -7.64
CA VAL A 678 18.15 20.68 -7.14
C VAL A 678 17.32 21.73 -7.88
N ALA A 679 16.48 21.29 -8.82
CA ALA A 679 15.59 22.19 -9.56
C ALA A 679 14.21 22.21 -8.92
N VAL A 680 13.75 23.35 -8.41
CA VAL A 680 12.42 23.51 -7.81
C VAL A 680 11.54 24.32 -8.76
N ASN A 681 10.40 23.78 -9.18
CA ASN A 681 9.49 24.47 -10.10
C ASN A 681 8.63 25.51 -9.37
N GLY A 682 8.22 25.21 -8.14
CA GLY A 682 7.51 26.11 -7.22
C GLY A 682 8.46 26.82 -6.27
N PRO A 683 7.98 27.28 -5.10
CA PRO A 683 8.81 28.01 -4.13
C PRO A 683 9.72 27.07 -3.33
N ALA A 684 10.85 27.63 -2.85
CA ALA A 684 11.81 26.95 -1.98
C ALA A 684 12.05 27.77 -0.71
N SER A 685 11.78 27.17 0.46
CA SER A 685 12.10 27.73 1.78
C SER A 685 13.36 27.07 2.32
N LEU A 686 14.45 27.82 2.40
CA LEU A 686 15.77 27.32 2.78
C LEU A 686 16.05 27.46 4.28
N ALA A 687 16.69 26.44 4.83
CA ALA A 687 17.20 26.33 6.19
C ALA A 687 18.19 25.14 6.24
N GLY A 688 18.76 24.83 7.42
CA GLY A 688 19.60 23.65 7.60
C GLY A 688 20.97 23.80 6.94
N THR A 689 21.55 22.68 6.48
CA THR A 689 22.94 22.66 5.97
C THR A 689 22.99 22.38 4.48
N LEU A 690 23.81 23.14 3.75
CA LEU A 690 24.27 22.82 2.40
C LEU A 690 25.66 22.17 2.48
N GLN A 691 25.76 20.90 2.10
CA GLN A 691 27.03 20.19 1.98
C GLN A 691 27.43 20.08 0.51
N ILE A 692 28.67 20.48 0.21
CA ILE A 692 29.21 20.47 -1.14
C ILE A 692 30.34 19.45 -1.20
N ASP A 693 30.17 18.45 -2.05
CA ASP A 693 31.22 17.52 -2.42
C ASP A 693 31.91 18.02 -3.69
N LEU A 694 33.13 18.52 -3.55
CA LEU A 694 33.88 19.17 -4.61
C LEU A 694 35.04 18.27 -5.01
N ASP A 695 35.02 17.75 -6.24
CA ASP A 695 36.14 16.97 -6.75
C ASP A 695 37.42 17.83 -6.79
N PRO A 696 38.59 17.32 -6.35
CA PRO A 696 39.84 18.08 -6.32
C PRO A 696 40.27 18.67 -7.66
N ASN A 697 39.79 18.14 -8.79
CA ASN A 697 40.13 18.56 -10.14
C ASN A 697 39.14 19.57 -10.75
N VAL A 698 38.09 19.96 -10.00
CA VAL A 698 37.14 20.99 -10.43
C VAL A 698 37.88 22.28 -10.73
N GLN A 699 37.51 22.93 -11.83
CA GLN A 699 38.08 24.23 -12.20
C GLN A 699 37.42 25.37 -11.41
N PRO A 700 38.15 26.44 -11.03
CA PRO A 700 37.52 27.65 -10.51
C PRO A 700 36.43 28.18 -11.45
N GLY A 701 35.29 28.58 -10.90
CA GLY A 701 34.12 28.96 -11.69
C GLY A 701 32.85 29.11 -10.88
N THR A 702 31.77 29.49 -11.56
CA THR A 702 30.43 29.65 -10.98
C THR A 702 29.56 28.44 -11.27
N TYR A 703 28.98 27.86 -10.23
CA TYR A 703 28.18 26.64 -10.28
C TYR A 703 26.82 26.88 -9.63
N THR A 704 25.75 26.65 -10.39
CA THR A 704 24.38 26.72 -9.86
C THR A 704 24.03 25.41 -9.18
N LEU A 705 23.66 25.44 -7.91
CA LEU A 705 23.38 24.25 -7.10
C LEU A 705 21.88 24.03 -6.88
N LEU A 706 21.11 25.12 -6.84
CA LEU A 706 19.67 25.08 -6.65
C LEU A 706 19.00 26.16 -7.49
N THR A 707 17.88 25.82 -8.14
CA THR A 707 16.99 26.77 -8.83
C THR A 707 15.58 26.69 -8.25
N SER A 708 14.83 27.77 -8.29
CA SER A 708 13.46 27.88 -7.77
C SER A 708 12.68 28.99 -8.48
N SER A 709 11.34 28.94 -8.47
CA SER A 709 10.54 30.11 -8.89
C SER A 709 10.63 31.28 -7.89
N ALA A 710 10.88 30.98 -6.62
CA ALA A 710 11.15 31.93 -5.56
C ALA A 710 11.89 31.24 -4.41
N ILE A 711 12.86 31.92 -3.80
CA ILE A 711 13.61 31.45 -2.64
C ILE A 711 13.32 32.35 -1.45
N THR A 712 12.98 31.74 -0.32
CA THR A 712 12.90 32.39 0.99
C THR A 712 13.91 31.77 1.95
N GLY A 713 14.47 32.58 2.86
CA GLY A 713 15.50 32.14 3.79
C GLY A 713 16.88 31.91 3.16
N THR A 714 17.79 31.34 3.93
CA THR A 714 19.16 30.96 3.54
C THR A 714 19.54 29.66 4.24
N PHE A 715 20.55 28.95 3.75
CA PHE A 715 21.14 27.86 4.52
C PHE A 715 21.77 28.38 5.82
N ASP A 716 21.57 27.67 6.92
CA ASP A 716 22.17 27.99 8.22
C ASP A 716 23.69 27.75 8.21
N PHE A 717 24.12 26.70 7.50
CA PHE A 717 25.52 26.31 7.38
C PHE A 717 25.88 25.85 5.97
N VAL A 718 27.13 26.08 5.57
CA VAL A 718 27.74 25.54 4.36
C VAL A 718 28.96 24.72 4.75
N THR A 719 29.02 23.46 4.31
CA THR A 719 30.10 22.52 4.63
C THR A 719 30.66 21.88 3.37
N PHE A 720 31.90 21.38 3.45
CA PHE A 720 32.55 20.65 2.37
C PHE A 720 32.96 19.26 2.86
N SER A 721 32.78 18.24 2.01
CA SER A 721 33.19 16.86 2.33
C SER A 721 34.72 16.68 2.31
N GLY A 722 35.43 17.55 1.57
CA GLY A 722 36.88 17.57 1.44
C GLY A 722 37.54 18.84 1.99
N PRO A 723 38.76 19.20 1.51
CA PRO A 723 39.42 20.46 1.87
C PRO A 723 38.50 21.66 1.63
N ILE A 724 38.55 22.65 2.51
CA ILE A 724 37.72 23.85 2.37
C ILE A 724 38.31 24.74 1.27
N PRO A 725 37.56 25.04 0.18
CA PRO A 725 38.05 25.92 -0.87
C PRO A 725 37.91 27.39 -0.49
N ASN A 726 38.51 28.29 -1.28
CA ASN A 726 38.08 29.68 -1.32
C ASN A 726 36.76 29.76 -2.12
N TYR A 727 35.70 30.33 -1.55
CA TYR A 727 34.42 30.41 -2.23
C TYR A 727 33.56 31.59 -1.76
N THR A 728 32.55 31.94 -2.56
CA THR A 728 31.40 32.73 -2.11
C THR A 728 30.10 32.04 -2.51
N LEU A 729 29.10 32.06 -1.64
CA LEU A 729 27.75 31.57 -1.93
C LEU A 729 26.81 32.76 -2.13
N SER A 730 26.07 32.80 -3.24
CA SER A 730 25.17 33.90 -3.58
C SER A 730 23.74 33.40 -3.83
N TYR A 731 22.77 34.21 -3.41
CA TYR A 731 21.34 34.02 -3.66
C TYR A 731 20.91 35.10 -4.63
N LEU A 732 20.58 34.71 -5.86
CA LEU A 732 20.41 35.64 -6.97
C LEU A 732 19.03 35.45 -7.63
N PRO A 733 18.40 36.53 -8.12
CA PRO A 733 18.75 37.94 -7.89
C PRO A 733 18.68 38.33 -6.40
N ILE A 734 19.37 39.40 -5.98
CA ILE A 734 19.41 39.83 -4.57
C ILE A 734 18.00 40.13 -4.03
N VAL A 735 17.12 40.66 -4.90
CA VAL A 735 15.71 40.89 -4.61
C VAL A 735 14.91 39.79 -5.29
N ASN A 736 14.13 39.03 -4.52
CA ASN A 736 13.39 37.84 -4.96
C ASN A 736 14.31 36.77 -5.59
N PRO A 737 15.18 36.13 -4.79
CA PRO A 737 16.13 35.15 -5.32
C PRO A 737 15.42 33.95 -5.96
N THR A 738 16.00 33.43 -7.05
CA THR A 738 15.50 32.29 -7.83
C THR A 738 16.56 31.21 -8.02
N PHE A 739 17.82 31.44 -7.65
CA PHE A 739 18.85 30.39 -7.63
C PHE A 739 19.93 30.63 -6.58
N VAL A 740 20.59 29.54 -6.18
CA VAL A 740 21.75 29.50 -5.29
C VAL A 740 22.99 29.14 -6.10
N GLN A 741 23.99 30.00 -6.06
CA GLN A 741 25.22 29.86 -6.86
C GLN A 741 26.46 29.82 -5.96
N LEU A 742 27.30 28.81 -6.17
CA LEU A 742 28.65 28.73 -5.64
C LEU A 742 29.63 29.35 -6.63
N ASN A 743 30.39 30.35 -6.20
CA ASN A 743 31.56 30.83 -6.92
C ASN A 743 32.81 30.23 -6.27
N PHE A 744 33.38 29.21 -6.90
CA PHE A 744 34.57 28.51 -6.44
C PHE A 744 35.83 29.21 -6.99
N LEU A 745 36.70 29.64 -6.07
CA LEU A 745 37.88 30.46 -6.37
C LEU A 745 39.20 29.67 -6.31
N GLY A 746 39.13 28.34 -6.25
CA GLY A 746 40.29 27.45 -6.07
C GLY A 746 40.52 27.05 -4.61
N TYR A 747 41.29 25.98 -4.41
CA TYR A 747 41.76 25.62 -3.08
C TYR A 747 42.83 26.61 -2.61
N PRO A 748 42.91 26.90 -1.30
CA PRO A 748 44.03 27.67 -0.77
C PRO A 748 45.34 26.97 -1.15
N PRO A 749 46.39 27.72 -1.52
CA PRO A 749 47.68 27.12 -1.82
C PRO A 749 48.12 26.25 -0.64
N PRO A 750 48.70 25.06 -0.88
CA PRO A 750 49.23 24.26 0.21
C PRO A 750 50.15 25.13 1.05
N PRO A 751 50.13 25.01 2.39
CA PRO A 751 51.02 25.78 3.24
C PRO A 751 52.44 25.63 2.68
N PRO A 752 53.21 26.72 2.58
CA PRO A 752 54.55 26.66 2.03
C PRO A 752 55.31 25.53 2.73
N PRO A 753 56.09 24.71 2.00
CA PRO A 753 56.89 23.68 2.63
C PRO A 753 57.65 24.34 3.79
N PRO A 754 57.74 23.67 4.96
CA PRO A 754 58.45 24.25 6.09
C PRO A 754 59.78 24.76 5.57
N SER A 755 60.03 26.05 5.76
CA SER A 755 61.30 26.66 5.36
C SER A 755 62.43 25.76 5.88
N PRO A 756 63.48 25.49 5.08
CA PRO A 756 64.65 24.78 5.58
C PRO A 756 65.00 25.35 6.95
N PRO A 757 65.28 24.52 7.97
CA PRO A 757 65.58 25.03 9.30
C PRO A 757 66.58 26.17 9.14
N SER A 758 66.24 27.35 9.66
CA SER A 758 67.18 28.47 9.67
C SER A 758 68.49 27.97 10.29
N PRO A 759 69.67 28.37 9.77
CA PRO A 759 70.95 28.01 10.37
C PRO A 759 70.85 28.29 11.88
N PRO A 760 71.32 27.38 12.75
CA PRO A 760 71.22 27.58 14.18
C PRO A 760 71.81 28.95 14.54
N PRO A 761 71.20 29.70 15.48
CA PRO A 761 71.81 30.91 15.99
C PRO A 761 73.23 30.59 16.46
N PRO A 762 74.22 31.50 16.28
CA PRO A 762 75.52 31.30 16.89
C PRO A 762 75.34 31.00 18.39
N PRO A 763 76.09 30.03 18.94
CA PRO A 763 75.97 29.66 20.34
C PRO A 763 76.12 30.91 21.23
N PRO A 764 75.32 31.03 22.31
CA PRO A 764 75.47 32.12 23.26
C PRO A 764 76.92 32.14 23.79
N PRO A 765 77.46 33.31 24.16
CA PRO A 765 78.76 33.41 24.83
C PRO A 765 78.86 32.41 25.99
N PRO A 766 80.00 31.73 26.19
CA PRO A 766 80.18 30.82 27.33
C PRO A 766 79.90 31.56 28.64
N GLY A 767 78.82 31.17 29.33
CA GLY A 767 78.46 31.72 30.64
C GLY A 767 77.00 32.17 30.80
N VAL A 768 76.19 32.19 29.74
CA VAL A 768 74.75 32.54 29.85
C VAL A 768 73.87 31.28 29.77
N LEU A 769 73.02 31.07 30.75
CA LEU A 769 72.01 30.01 30.75
C LEU A 769 70.95 30.27 29.67
N ALA A 770 70.73 29.29 28.79
CA ALA A 770 69.64 29.34 27.82
C ALA A 770 68.28 29.18 28.53
N PRO A 771 67.22 29.90 28.10
CA PRO A 771 65.90 29.75 28.69
C PRO A 771 65.24 28.42 28.30
N PRO A 772 64.25 27.93 29.09
CA PRO A 772 63.33 26.91 28.60
C PRO A 772 62.49 27.46 27.43
N SER A 773 61.88 26.58 26.65
CA SER A 773 61.10 26.95 25.45
C SER A 773 59.67 26.41 25.50
N ASN A 774 58.82 26.83 24.56
CA ASN A 774 57.43 26.34 24.40
C ASN A 774 56.59 26.38 25.68
N LEU A 775 56.64 27.46 26.46
CA LEU A 775 55.79 27.62 27.63
C LEU A 775 54.32 27.77 27.20
N LEU A 776 53.51 26.76 27.51
CA LEU A 776 52.08 26.72 27.30
C LEU A 776 51.34 26.83 28.63
N GLY A 777 50.27 27.63 28.65
CA GLY A 777 49.42 27.83 29.82
C GLY A 777 47.95 27.66 29.49
N LYS A 778 47.20 26.91 30.29
CA LYS A 778 45.73 26.81 30.18
C LYS A 778 45.07 26.78 31.55
N GLN A 779 43.99 27.56 31.72
CA GLN A 779 43.14 27.47 32.90
C GLN A 779 42.29 26.19 32.84
N LYS A 780 42.22 25.47 33.96
CA LYS A 780 41.44 24.24 34.14
C LYS A 780 40.59 24.34 35.40
N LYS A 781 39.52 23.55 35.45
CA LYS A 781 38.61 23.41 36.59
C LYS A 781 38.84 22.05 37.24
N ASN A 782 39.05 22.03 38.56
CA ASN A 782 38.85 20.82 39.35
C ASN A 782 37.43 20.90 39.93
N ASP A 783 36.61 19.89 39.66
CA ASP A 783 35.23 19.81 40.12
C ASP A 783 35.13 18.76 41.23
N PHE A 784 34.72 19.17 42.43
CA PHE A 784 34.53 18.31 43.59
C PHE A 784 33.04 18.13 43.92
N GLY A 785 32.15 18.38 42.96
CA GLY A 785 30.70 18.22 43.08
C GLY A 785 30.00 19.48 43.60
N LEU A 786 30.15 19.80 44.89
CA LEU A 786 29.54 20.99 45.52
C LEU A 786 30.46 22.21 45.56
N GLU A 787 31.77 22.00 45.37
CA GLU A 787 32.78 23.04 45.30
C GLU A 787 33.65 22.82 44.06
N TYR A 788 34.21 23.90 43.53
CA TYR A 788 35.20 23.83 42.46
C TYR A 788 36.32 24.83 42.72
N GLU A 789 37.51 24.48 42.24
CA GLU A 789 38.61 25.45 42.11
C GLU A 789 39.01 25.59 40.64
N LEU A 790 39.55 26.76 40.29
CA LEU A 790 40.26 26.96 39.03
C LEU A 790 41.75 26.93 39.32
N TYR A 791 42.52 26.32 38.42
CA TYR A 791 43.97 26.33 38.47
C TYR A 791 44.53 26.56 37.07
N ASN A 792 45.71 27.17 37.00
CA ASN A 792 46.40 27.36 35.73
C ASN A 792 47.47 26.26 35.60
N GLN A 793 47.38 25.47 34.54
CA GLN A 793 48.37 24.45 34.22
C GLN A 793 49.38 25.00 33.23
N LEU A 794 50.66 24.94 33.61
CA LEU A 794 51.81 25.30 32.78
C LEU A 794 52.53 24.04 32.31
N LYS A 795 53.06 24.07 31.09
CA LYS A 795 53.99 23.08 30.54
C LYS A 795 55.04 23.78 29.69
N TRP A 796 56.30 23.35 29.76
CA TRP A 796 57.38 23.90 28.94
C TRP A 796 58.34 22.80 28.47
N THR A 797 59.20 23.12 27.52
CA THR A 797 60.32 22.29 27.08
C THR A 797 61.57 22.69 27.88
N PRO A 798 62.40 21.72 28.37
CA PRO A 798 63.62 22.01 29.13
C PRO A 798 64.56 23.00 28.45
N SER A 799 65.35 23.71 29.25
CA SER A 799 66.50 24.47 28.75
C SER A 799 67.56 23.51 28.16
N PRO A 800 68.20 23.86 27.04
CA PRO A 800 69.28 23.06 26.46
C PRO A 800 70.61 23.17 27.23
N SER A 801 70.71 24.05 28.24
CA SER A 801 71.93 24.22 29.04
C SER A 801 72.12 23.05 30.01
N PRO A 802 73.22 22.26 29.92
CA PRO A 802 73.44 21.08 30.76
C PRO A 802 73.67 21.40 32.25
N GLN A 803 74.03 22.64 32.58
CA GLN A 803 74.29 23.11 33.94
C GLN A 803 73.02 23.52 34.73
N VAL A 804 71.83 23.36 34.15
CA VAL A 804 70.55 23.70 34.82
C VAL A 804 70.22 22.71 35.92
N ILE A 805 69.98 23.21 37.13
CA ILE A 805 69.58 22.39 38.29
C ILE A 805 68.09 22.57 38.66
N GLY A 806 67.42 23.59 38.10
CA GLY A 806 65.98 23.79 38.31
C GLY A 806 65.40 24.97 37.52
N TYR A 807 64.12 25.23 37.76
CA TYR A 807 63.38 26.34 37.18
C TYR A 807 62.68 27.19 38.23
N PHE A 808 62.68 28.52 38.05
CA PHE A 808 61.82 29.41 38.80
C PHE A 808 60.54 29.68 38.00
N ILE A 809 59.39 29.59 38.68
CA ILE A 809 58.08 29.94 38.11
C ILE A 809 57.62 31.25 38.73
N TYR A 810 57.24 32.19 37.89
CA TYR A 810 56.71 33.49 38.27
C TYR A 810 55.27 33.64 37.80
N ARG A 811 54.48 34.37 38.58
CA ARG A 811 53.15 34.85 38.20
C ARG A 811 53.07 36.34 38.48
N ASN A 812 52.78 37.13 37.45
CA ASN A 812 52.77 38.58 37.51
C ASN A 812 54.04 39.10 38.19
N GLU A 813 55.20 38.68 37.66
CA GLU A 813 56.56 39.02 38.12
C GLU A 813 56.96 38.51 39.51
N LYS A 814 56.03 37.97 40.30
CA LYS A 814 56.34 37.38 41.61
C LYS A 814 56.69 35.90 41.48
N LYS A 815 57.84 35.49 42.03
CA LYS A 815 58.24 34.07 42.13
C LYS A 815 57.22 33.32 43.01
N ILE A 816 56.62 32.27 42.45
CA ILE A 816 55.60 31.45 43.13
C ILE A 816 56.07 30.02 43.40
N ALA A 817 57.07 29.53 42.67
CA ALA A 817 57.63 28.20 42.89
C ALA A 817 59.06 28.07 42.37
N VAL A 818 59.75 27.06 42.91
CA VAL A 818 61.02 26.54 42.42
C VAL A 818 60.81 25.05 42.18
N VAL A 819 61.20 24.55 41.01
CA VAL A 819 61.08 23.12 40.66
C VAL A 819 62.42 22.59 40.18
N ASP A 820 62.64 21.29 40.30
CA ASP A 820 63.89 20.65 39.86
C ASP A 820 64.08 20.66 38.33
N ALA A 821 65.30 20.34 37.88
CA ALA A 821 65.65 20.31 36.45
C ALA A 821 64.87 19.30 35.61
N LYS A 822 64.19 18.33 36.23
CA LYS A 822 63.39 17.29 35.55
C LYS A 822 61.90 17.62 35.50
N THR A 823 61.48 18.70 36.14
CA THR A 823 60.08 19.12 36.20
C THR A 823 59.78 20.09 35.06
N PHE A 824 58.83 19.72 34.21
CA PHE A 824 58.46 20.50 33.01
C PHE A 824 56.96 20.87 32.98
N SER A 825 56.30 20.77 34.13
CA SER A 825 54.91 21.20 34.28
C SER A 825 54.64 21.69 35.69
N TYR A 826 53.76 22.67 35.83
CA TYR A 826 53.39 23.25 37.12
C TYR A 826 51.89 23.55 37.16
N LYS A 827 51.25 23.34 38.31
CA LYS A 827 49.83 23.69 38.53
C LYS A 827 49.74 24.77 39.59
N ASP A 828 49.21 25.92 39.20
CA ASP A 828 48.98 27.05 40.11
C ASP A 828 47.51 27.08 40.53
N HIS A 829 47.21 26.57 41.73
CA HIS A 829 45.87 26.37 42.26
C HIS A 829 45.21 27.68 42.76
N SER A 830 43.90 27.61 43.04
CA SER A 830 43.09 28.71 43.60
C SER A 830 43.09 30.01 42.77
N ARG A 831 42.94 29.92 41.46
CA ARG A 831 42.83 31.06 40.53
C ARG A 831 41.40 31.58 40.45
N LYS A 832 41.25 32.88 40.21
CA LYS A 832 39.91 33.52 40.07
C LYS A 832 39.38 33.33 38.64
N LYS A 833 38.07 33.14 38.51
CA LYS A 833 37.37 33.14 37.21
C LYS A 833 37.52 34.51 36.54
N GLY A 834 37.76 34.54 35.24
CA GLY A 834 37.85 35.78 34.44
C GLY A 834 39.12 36.61 34.65
N ALA A 835 40.01 36.25 35.58
CA ALA A 835 41.26 36.97 35.79
C ALA A 835 42.35 36.49 34.81
N SER A 836 43.03 37.43 34.15
CA SER A 836 44.21 37.15 33.33
C SER A 836 45.48 37.12 34.18
N TYR A 837 46.41 36.23 33.84
CA TYR A 837 47.69 36.09 34.53
C TYR A 837 48.83 35.94 33.52
N ILE A 838 49.96 36.60 33.78
CA ILE A 838 51.20 36.44 33.04
C ILE A 838 52.10 35.51 33.84
N TYR A 839 52.48 34.37 33.25
CA TYR A 839 53.46 33.47 33.84
C TYR A 839 54.80 33.61 33.14
N ALA A 840 55.87 33.47 33.91
CA ALA A 840 57.23 33.37 33.38
C ALA A 840 57.93 32.15 33.97
N VAL A 841 58.77 31.48 33.16
CA VAL A 841 59.66 30.41 33.63
C VAL A 841 61.10 30.73 33.23
N THR A 842 62.03 30.59 34.15
CA THR A 842 63.47 30.75 33.93
C THR A 842 64.19 29.49 34.42
N ALA A 843 65.35 29.19 33.84
CA ALA A 843 66.24 28.13 34.30
C ALA A 843 67.34 28.71 35.21
N PHE A 844 67.81 27.95 36.20
CA PHE A 844 68.93 28.37 37.05
C PHE A 844 69.97 27.25 37.27
N ASP A 845 71.23 27.64 37.54
CA ASP A 845 72.35 26.73 37.81
C ASP A 845 72.73 26.65 39.30
N SER A 846 73.72 25.81 39.63
CA SER A 846 74.19 25.58 41.02
C SER A 846 74.87 26.77 41.67
N ILE A 847 75.15 27.84 40.93
CA ILE A 847 75.78 29.07 41.42
C ILE A 847 74.74 30.22 41.48
N GLY A 848 73.50 29.97 41.05
CA GLY A 848 72.37 30.88 41.14
C GLY A 848 72.20 31.82 39.94
N ASN A 849 72.89 31.58 38.83
CA ASN A 849 72.63 32.33 37.59
C ASN A 849 71.23 31.98 37.07
N GLU A 850 70.52 32.95 36.50
CA GLU A 850 69.17 32.77 35.97
C GLU A 850 69.14 33.10 34.47
N SER A 851 68.44 32.29 33.68
CA SER A 851 68.23 32.57 32.25
C SER A 851 67.29 33.75 32.03
N SER A 852 67.19 34.25 30.80
CA SER A 852 66.05 35.09 30.40
C SER A 852 64.72 34.34 30.63
N PRO A 853 63.61 35.04 30.90
CA PRO A 853 62.29 34.41 31.08
C PRO A 853 61.64 34.04 29.74
N VAL A 854 60.96 32.89 29.69
CA VAL A 854 59.91 32.62 28.69
C VAL A 854 58.55 32.90 29.32
N THR A 855 57.67 33.63 28.62
CA THR A 855 56.39 34.11 29.18
C THR A 855 55.17 33.57 28.44
N VAL A 856 54.05 33.44 29.15
CA VAL A 856 52.73 33.14 28.56
C VAL A 856 51.63 33.89 29.31
N THR A 857 50.68 34.44 28.55
CA THR A 857 49.47 35.06 29.11
C THR A 857 48.31 34.08 29.04
N ILE A 858 47.70 33.78 30.18
CA ILE A 858 46.48 32.98 30.24
C ILE A 858 45.29 33.93 30.42
N THR A 859 44.50 34.09 29.36
CA THR A 859 43.24 34.85 29.36
C THR A 859 42.06 33.88 29.22
N PRO A 860 41.21 33.72 30.25
CA PRO A 860 40.02 32.89 30.14
C PRO A 860 39.04 33.46 29.09
N LYS A 861 38.58 32.64 28.14
CA LYS A 861 37.45 33.01 27.26
C LYS A 861 36.14 32.87 28.03
N ASP A 862 35.32 33.90 28.05
CA ASP A 862 33.94 33.79 28.54
C ASP A 862 33.16 32.90 27.57
N THR A 863 32.98 31.63 27.92
CA THR A 863 31.98 30.76 27.30
C THR A 863 30.63 31.12 27.88
N LYS A 864 29.79 31.79 27.08
CA LYS A 864 28.33 31.82 27.26
C LYS A 864 27.74 30.46 26.96
#